data_AF-A0A9P1FXM8-F1
#
_entry.id   AF-A0A9P1FXM8-F1
#
_cell.length_a   1.000
_cell.length_b   1.000
_cell.length_c   1.000
_cell.angle_alpha   90.00
_cell.angle_beta   90.00
_cell.angle_gamma   90.00
#
_symmetry.space_group_name_H-M   'P 1'
#
loop_
_entity.id
_entity.type
_entity.pdbx_description
1 polymer ?
#
loop_
_entity_poly.entity_id
_entity_poly.type
_entity_poly.pdbx_seq_one_letter_code
_entity_poly.pdbx_strand_id
1 'polypeptide(L)'
;WCPHLAMPRWRAMYSQVTPEDPRSCSHWHCTVKRGCTAKRSFQAWPHCAAACGFGVAPAARKGRHIASRSGLRSDVQLVAGPSTIQTLRGQLCGREVALILCGEAHEDCIDLTRSRSVLEATFGWIPTADAFSYITPFHTKNDVTLHVAKKWAARAMTREDDGGLLLFRLQNPAQGTGTAHVFRPDEILPQPGAQEENAVYFLWKDSDDEARLLREKKVRGEQLSIAEHDALLLGRKQRLRSEDRVELFDDWLIRAGNLLRPVEIVLEGPVPASEVTLHEEPGGYEVPIAHETSQALDLDSGEEEDFKDFKDFKGFRLIRFASDNATGSFLEYVRRRVRQHVASNRIHFFDLRELGDPDEFQMRKEFQRLVIQNPPVDLEEKRVQELGLGVARTAEDCPRPSWEAFFGAASELLYYSPHVHADYVPFLACVMKPPELLPKDWILKFFEHLYCGLVSDAIDMLRSDENAARFLRLRSMLHWNGERYQQRQDIRPLIPVSVAPLRCYLKAKDLPQARTWVSGLAERLRPKAQETSELVTKAQRWYLQEVEAFLQDVKGNDQDGDHFFAYLREVHREIYDDVDSNHASASPHVPSLSKPFGQKFYNLGEIKMPSFDEAMREILAFDPIDGKATTRRQRVLAKIIIDVFQLRMVDLASVLIVLDRALAYPKGSEVVIIMYAGSDHGHTVEKFYRDLGFSAKSLPRQGLVGKSWQDHYGPREPRGLRFPSYLYDFSELFRS
;
A
#
# COMPACT_ATOMS: atom_id res chain seq x y z
N TRP A 1 7.50 33.24 44.67
CA TRP A 1 6.22 32.56 44.88
C TRP A 1 5.45 32.65 43.56
N CYS A 2 5.09 31.58 42.86
CA CYS A 2 5.88 30.71 41.94
C CYS A 2 7.34 30.39 42.31
N PRO A 3 7.84 29.14 42.10
CA PRO A 3 8.00 28.52 40.76
C PRO A 3 7.85 26.97 40.62
N HIS A 4 7.97 26.55 39.35
CA HIS A 4 7.96 25.25 38.64
C HIS A 4 8.70 24.00 39.17
N LEU A 5 8.31 22.81 38.62
CA LEU A 5 9.11 21.80 37.86
C LEU A 5 8.23 20.52 37.67
N ALA A 6 8.31 19.62 36.66
CA ALA A 6 9.09 19.44 35.43
C ALA A 6 8.40 18.35 34.56
N MET A 7 8.53 18.45 33.22
CA MET A 7 8.23 17.37 32.26
C MET A 7 9.37 16.34 32.19
N PRO A 8 9.09 15.08 31.79
CA PRO A 8 10.06 14.26 31.08
C PRO A 8 9.73 14.11 29.58
N ARG A 9 10.78 14.21 28.78
CA ARG A 9 10.85 13.97 27.33
C ARG A 9 10.69 12.48 27.02
N TRP A 10 9.88 12.14 26.01
CA TRP A 10 9.81 10.80 25.43
C TRP A 10 10.53 10.75 24.09
N ARG A 11 11.57 9.91 23.99
CA ARG A 11 12.05 9.22 22.78
C ARG A 11 13.11 8.17 23.15
N ALA A 12 13.00 7.00 22.52
CA ALA A 12 13.94 5.89 22.34
C ALA A 12 13.83 4.65 23.27
N MET A 13 13.77 3.48 22.58
CA MET A 13 13.98 2.08 23.00
C MET A 13 12.80 1.30 23.62
N TYR A 14 12.23 0.38 22.83
CA TYR A 14 11.59 -0.85 23.34
C TYR A 14 12.50 -2.05 23.08
N SER A 15 13.17 -2.50 24.14
CA SER A 15 13.58 -3.90 24.34
C SER A 15 13.28 -4.27 25.79
N GLN A 16 12.45 -5.30 25.95
CA GLN A 16 12.06 -6.11 27.11
C GLN A 16 12.65 -5.77 28.50
N VAL A 17 11.80 -5.83 29.54
CA VAL A 17 11.84 -6.83 30.64
C VAL A 17 10.73 -6.52 31.67
N THR A 18 10.08 -7.57 32.15
CA THR A 18 9.06 -7.65 33.22
C THR A 18 9.59 -7.24 34.60
N PRO A 19 8.74 -6.90 35.60
CA PRO A 19 9.18 -6.87 36.99
C PRO A 19 8.48 -7.92 37.86
N GLU A 20 9.28 -8.74 38.54
CA GLU A 20 8.93 -9.37 39.82
C GLU A 20 9.70 -8.68 40.96
N ASP A 21 8.92 -8.33 41.99
CA ASP A 21 9.17 -8.20 43.43
C ASP A 21 10.14 -7.13 44.03
N PRO A 22 9.75 -6.46 45.15
CA PRO A 22 10.44 -5.33 45.75
C PRO A 22 11.27 -5.74 46.98
N ARG A 23 12.30 -4.94 47.32
CA ARG A 23 12.69 -4.66 48.72
C ARG A 23 13.82 -3.62 48.87
N SER A 24 13.59 -2.75 49.85
CA SER A 24 14.55 -2.05 50.73
C SER A 24 15.14 -0.67 50.33
N CYS A 25 14.61 0.32 51.06
CA CYS A 25 15.22 1.51 51.65
C CYS A 25 16.73 1.77 51.46
N SER A 26 17.09 3.01 51.12
CA SER A 26 17.44 4.06 52.10
C SER A 26 17.83 5.38 51.44
N HIS A 27 17.41 6.48 52.06
CA HIS A 27 17.76 7.88 51.74
C HIS A 27 19.28 8.13 51.86
N TRP A 28 19.81 9.11 51.11
CA TRP A 28 20.52 10.29 51.64
C TRP A 28 20.79 11.29 50.50
N HIS A 29 20.38 12.54 50.73
CA HIS A 29 20.66 13.72 49.91
C HIS A 29 22.14 14.14 50.00
N CYS A 30 22.72 14.62 48.89
CA CYS A 30 23.43 15.92 48.91
C CYS A 30 23.69 16.47 47.49
N THR A 31 23.44 17.77 47.38
CA THR A 31 23.60 18.74 46.29
C THR A 31 24.99 18.82 45.64
N VAL A 32 25.02 19.03 44.32
CA VAL A 32 26.18 19.56 43.57
C VAL A 32 25.84 20.95 43.02
N LYS A 33 26.63 21.96 43.42
CA LYS A 33 26.74 23.25 42.73
C LYS A 33 28.01 23.26 41.87
N ARG A 34 27.90 23.98 40.75
CA ARG A 34 28.87 24.25 39.69
C ARG A 34 30.21 24.83 40.20
N GLY A 35 31.28 24.58 39.45
CA GLY A 35 32.38 25.54 39.31
C GLY A 35 33.76 24.99 38.97
N CYS A 36 34.15 25.17 37.70
CA CYS A 36 35.46 25.61 37.21
C CYS A 36 36.76 24.80 37.44
N THR A 37 37.47 24.64 36.31
CA THR A 37 38.94 24.68 36.11
C THR A 37 39.83 23.62 36.79
N ALA A 38 40.54 22.81 36.00
CA ALA A 38 41.97 22.97 35.75
C ALA A 38 42.59 21.75 35.02
N LYS A 39 43.68 22.05 34.33
CA LYS A 39 44.55 21.18 33.50
C LYS A 39 45.39 20.19 34.33
N ARG A 40 45.93 19.19 33.61
CA ARG A 40 47.11 18.33 33.90
C ARG A 40 46.86 17.28 35.00
N SER A 41 47.40 16.06 34.97
CA SER A 41 48.51 15.44 34.23
C SER A 41 48.43 13.92 34.40
N PHE A 42 49.04 13.20 33.47
CA PHE A 42 49.43 11.81 33.58
C PHE A 42 50.18 11.49 34.87
N GLN A 43 49.85 10.37 35.51
CA GLN A 43 50.78 9.59 36.31
C GLN A 43 50.44 8.09 36.17
N ALA A 44 51.43 7.35 35.68
CA ALA A 44 51.44 5.90 35.57
C ALA A 44 51.67 5.26 36.94
N TRP A 45 51.16 4.04 37.13
CA TRP A 45 51.61 3.11 38.17
C TRP A 45 52.02 1.76 37.57
N PRO A 46 53.01 1.05 38.16
CA PRO A 46 53.78 0.02 37.50
C PRO A 46 53.62 -1.39 38.13
N HIS A 47 54.34 -2.34 37.53
CA HIS A 47 54.73 -3.67 38.01
C HIS A 47 53.75 -4.84 37.80
N CYS A 48 54.10 -5.72 36.86
CA CYS A 48 54.74 -6.99 37.21
C CYS A 48 55.59 -7.54 36.05
N ALA A 49 56.87 -7.72 36.33
CA ALA A 49 57.83 -8.57 35.62
C ALA A 49 57.50 -10.06 35.94
N ALA A 50 57.99 -11.13 35.33
CA ALA A 50 58.92 -11.45 34.27
C ALA A 50 58.69 -12.95 33.95
N ALA A 51 59.10 -13.43 32.78
CA ALA A 51 60.02 -14.57 32.64
C ALA A 51 60.19 -14.97 31.16
N CYS A 52 61.44 -15.22 30.81
CA CYS A 52 61.99 -15.31 29.47
C CYS A 52 61.79 -16.68 28.80
N GLY A 53 61.89 -16.69 27.47
CA GLY A 53 62.13 -17.88 26.67
C GLY A 53 62.54 -17.51 25.24
N PHE A 54 63.84 -17.41 25.01
CA PHE A 54 64.45 -17.20 23.69
C PHE A 54 64.27 -18.42 22.78
N GLY A 55 63.97 -18.17 21.50
CA GLY A 55 64.05 -19.16 20.43
C GLY A 55 64.16 -18.45 19.08
N VAL A 56 65.38 -18.36 18.55
CA VAL A 56 65.70 -17.79 17.24
C VAL A 56 65.58 -18.88 16.18
N ALA A 57 64.79 -18.65 15.12
CA ALA A 57 65.02 -19.22 13.79
C ALA A 57 64.35 -18.36 12.70
N PRO A 58 64.99 -18.16 11.52
CA PRO A 58 64.53 -17.23 10.49
C PRO A 58 63.78 -17.94 9.35
N ALA A 59 62.65 -17.42 8.88
CA ALA A 59 62.13 -17.79 7.56
C ALA A 59 61.05 -16.85 6.99
N ALA A 60 61.31 -16.48 5.73
CA ALA A 60 60.34 -16.35 4.63
C ALA A 60 59.35 -15.17 4.62
N ARG A 61 59.71 -14.19 3.77
CA ARG A 61 58.79 -13.39 2.95
C ARG A 61 57.58 -14.20 2.47
N LYS A 62 56.38 -13.75 2.79
CA LYS A 62 55.19 -13.91 1.93
C LYS A 62 54.55 -12.54 1.76
N GLY A 63 54.91 -11.88 0.65
CA GLY A 63 54.13 -10.77 0.14
C GLY A 63 52.74 -11.27 -0.25
N ARG A 64 51.70 -10.80 0.44
CA ARG A 64 50.34 -10.88 -0.08
C ARG A 64 50.23 -9.86 -1.21
N HIS A 65 50.51 -10.31 -2.42
CA HIS A 65 49.89 -9.74 -3.60
C HIS A 65 48.38 -9.95 -3.47
N ILE A 66 47.68 -8.95 -2.98
CA ILE A 66 46.26 -8.78 -3.26
C ILE A 66 46.22 -8.49 -4.75
N ALA A 67 45.92 -9.52 -5.55
CA ALA A 67 45.58 -9.37 -6.94
C ALA A 67 44.35 -8.47 -7.00
N SER A 68 44.58 -7.19 -7.30
CA SER A 68 43.53 -6.28 -7.73
C SER A 68 42.93 -6.87 -9.00
N ARG A 69 41.76 -7.51 -8.88
CA ARG A 69 40.85 -7.72 -10.01
C ARG A 69 40.37 -6.34 -10.49
N SER A 70 41.25 -5.67 -11.21
CA SER A 70 40.96 -4.50 -12.04
C SER A 70 40.44 -5.02 -13.38
N GLY A 71 39.12 -5.12 -13.50
CA GLY A 71 38.44 -5.49 -14.74
C GLY A 71 36.99 -5.80 -14.42
N LEU A 72 36.08 -4.95 -14.88
CA LEU A 72 34.67 -4.83 -14.47
C LEU A 72 34.48 -4.12 -13.12
N ARG A 73 34.77 -2.82 -13.07
CA ARG A 73 33.79 -1.95 -12.41
C ARG A 73 32.53 -2.11 -13.26
N SER A 74 31.63 -3.00 -12.84
CA SER A 74 30.28 -3.00 -13.38
C SER A 74 29.78 -1.57 -13.20
N ASP A 75 29.34 -0.94 -14.29
CA ASP A 75 28.49 0.24 -14.18
C ASP A 75 27.35 -0.18 -13.26
N VAL A 76 27.36 0.29 -12.01
CA VAL A 76 26.38 -0.12 -11.00
C VAL A 76 25.05 0.44 -11.46
N GLN A 77 24.26 -0.42 -12.10
CA GLN A 77 22.95 -0.07 -12.61
C GLN A 77 22.07 0.28 -11.41
N LEU A 78 21.51 1.49 -11.44
CA LEU A 78 20.48 1.89 -10.49
C LEU A 78 19.17 1.21 -10.89
N VAL A 79 18.42 0.71 -9.92
CA VAL A 79 17.09 0.15 -10.13
C VAL A 79 16.07 1.11 -9.53
N ALA A 80 15.20 1.69 -10.36
CA ALA A 80 14.04 2.41 -9.85
C ALA A 80 12.95 1.38 -9.54
N GLY A 81 12.54 1.30 -8.27
CA GLY A 81 11.70 0.21 -7.79
C GLY A 81 10.99 0.51 -6.48
N PRO A 82 10.63 -0.55 -5.72
CA PRO A 82 9.89 -0.42 -4.47
C PRO A 82 10.60 0.52 -3.49
N SER A 83 9.87 1.06 -2.51
CA SER A 83 10.45 1.92 -1.46
C SER A 83 11.56 1.20 -0.69
N THR A 84 11.35 -0.09 -0.42
CA THR A 84 12.28 -0.92 0.34
C THR A 84 12.39 -2.32 -0.28
N ILE A 85 13.55 -2.95 -0.11
CA ILE A 85 13.72 -4.40 -0.33
C ILE A 85 14.43 -4.97 0.88
N GLN A 86 13.81 -5.95 1.55
CA GLN A 86 14.42 -6.72 2.61
C GLN A 86 14.65 -8.16 2.15
N THR A 87 15.91 -8.59 2.17
CA THR A 87 16.26 -9.99 1.91
C THR A 87 16.51 -10.74 3.21
N LEU A 88 15.88 -11.90 3.37
CA LEU A 88 16.07 -12.83 4.47
C LEU A 88 16.54 -14.20 3.96
N ARG A 89 17.29 -14.92 4.79
CA ARG A 89 17.70 -16.32 4.52
C ARG A 89 17.31 -17.20 5.68
N GLY A 90 16.79 -18.38 5.41
CA GLY A 90 16.42 -19.34 6.45
C GLY A 90 16.21 -20.73 5.88
N GLN A 91 15.66 -21.61 6.71
CA GLN A 91 15.24 -22.93 6.29
C GLN A 91 13.75 -23.13 6.52
N LEU A 92 13.07 -23.79 5.59
CA LEU A 92 11.67 -24.22 5.73
C LEU A 92 11.57 -25.71 5.42
N CYS A 93 11.26 -26.52 6.43
CA CYS A 93 11.06 -27.96 6.28
C CYS A 93 12.18 -28.66 5.51
N GLY A 94 13.44 -28.28 5.78
CA GLY A 94 14.63 -28.82 5.13
C GLY A 94 14.92 -28.28 3.71
N ARG A 95 14.31 -27.16 3.29
CA ARG A 95 14.75 -26.38 2.12
C ARG A 95 15.51 -25.15 2.57
N GLU A 96 16.52 -24.74 1.82
CA GLU A 96 17.15 -23.43 2.00
C GLU A 96 16.35 -22.38 1.23
N VAL A 97 15.88 -21.35 1.92
CA VAL A 97 14.99 -20.35 1.35
C VAL A 97 15.59 -18.96 1.48
N ALA A 98 15.68 -18.26 0.35
CA ALA A 98 15.92 -16.82 0.32
C ALA A 98 14.60 -16.11 0.03
N LEU A 99 14.16 -15.27 0.96
CA LEU A 99 12.94 -14.50 0.86
C LEU A 99 13.29 -13.04 0.59
N ILE A 100 12.89 -12.53 -0.57
CA ILE A 100 13.11 -11.14 -0.99
C ILE A 100 11.77 -10.42 -0.92
N LEU A 101 11.60 -9.60 0.12
CA LEU A 101 10.39 -8.82 0.39
C LEU A 101 10.56 -7.43 -0.21
N CYS A 102 9.73 -7.09 -1.19
CA CYS A 102 9.73 -5.83 -1.91
C CYS A 102 8.49 -5.04 -1.49
N GLY A 103 8.72 -3.87 -0.90
CA GLY A 103 7.68 -3.06 -0.30
C GLY A 103 7.38 -1.77 -1.03
N GLU A 104 6.14 -1.58 -1.46
CA GLU A 104 5.70 -0.35 -2.09
C GLU A 104 4.71 0.42 -1.19
N ALA A 105 4.87 1.74 -1.12
CA ALA A 105 3.88 2.61 -0.52
C ALA A 105 2.70 2.73 -1.50
N HIS A 106 1.49 2.38 -1.07
CA HIS A 106 0.29 2.28 -1.92
C HIS A 106 -0.05 3.60 -2.65
N GLU A 107 0.41 4.74 -2.14
CA GLU A 107 0.12 6.07 -2.69
C GLU A 107 0.97 6.45 -3.93
N ASP A 108 2.05 5.71 -4.22
CA ASP A 108 3.17 6.19 -5.06
C ASP A 108 3.39 5.45 -6.37
N CYS A 109 2.39 4.69 -6.82
CA CYS A 109 2.46 3.84 -8.01
C CYS A 109 2.71 4.57 -9.36
N ILE A 110 3.03 5.86 -9.38
CA ILE A 110 3.51 6.59 -10.57
C ILE A 110 4.92 7.17 -10.33
N ASP A 111 5.52 6.99 -9.16
CA ASP A 111 6.72 7.72 -8.75
C ASP A 111 8.03 7.17 -9.33
N LEU A 112 7.98 6.04 -10.04
CA LEU A 112 9.06 5.63 -10.94
C LEU A 112 9.27 6.61 -12.10
N THR A 113 8.34 7.55 -12.29
CA THR A 113 8.31 8.45 -13.42
C THR A 113 8.55 9.91 -13.07
N ARG A 114 8.77 10.23 -11.79
CA ARG A 114 9.03 11.59 -11.34
C ARG A 114 10.32 11.62 -10.54
N SER A 115 11.18 12.57 -10.86
CA SER A 115 11.96 13.14 -9.77
C SER A 115 10.96 13.89 -8.89
N ARG A 116 10.77 13.48 -7.63
CA ARG A 116 10.18 14.28 -6.53
C ARG A 116 8.68 14.15 -6.20
N SER A 117 7.90 13.23 -6.79
CA SER A 117 6.49 13.03 -6.39
C SER A 117 5.58 14.29 -6.38
N VAL A 118 6.03 15.43 -6.92
CA VAL A 118 5.30 16.69 -6.80
C VAL A 118 4.18 16.68 -7.83
N LEU A 119 2.96 16.96 -7.37
CA LEU A 119 1.77 17.22 -8.20
C LEU A 119 1.97 18.38 -9.20
N GLU A 120 2.96 19.23 -8.94
CA GLU A 120 3.21 20.43 -9.67
C GLU A 120 4.05 20.19 -10.93
N ALA A 121 3.72 20.90 -12.00
CA ALA A 121 4.46 20.85 -13.24
C ALA A 121 5.97 21.08 -13.03
N THR A 122 6.75 20.16 -13.61
CA THR A 122 8.20 20.24 -13.64
C THR A 122 8.60 20.72 -15.01
N PHE A 123 8.94 22.00 -15.10
CA PHE A 123 9.30 22.61 -16.35
C PHE A 123 10.76 22.36 -16.71
N GLY A 124 11.00 22.13 -17.99
CA GLY A 124 12.31 21.87 -18.55
C GLY A 124 12.40 22.25 -20.03
N TRP A 125 13.62 22.25 -20.55
CA TRP A 125 13.91 22.57 -21.96
C TRP A 125 13.79 21.31 -22.83
N ILE A 126 12.65 21.15 -23.49
CA ILE A 126 12.32 20.03 -24.39
C ILE A 126 12.77 20.38 -25.82
N PRO A 127 13.58 19.54 -26.50
CA PRO A 127 13.96 19.80 -27.89
C PRO A 127 12.73 19.92 -28.80
N THR A 128 12.76 20.85 -29.75
CA THR A 128 11.72 20.98 -30.77
C THR A 128 12.35 21.06 -32.17
N ALA A 129 11.67 20.46 -33.14
CA ALA A 129 12.02 20.57 -34.55
C ALA A 129 11.40 21.82 -35.20
N ASP A 130 10.44 22.46 -34.52
CA ASP A 130 9.77 23.65 -35.04
C ASP A 130 10.73 24.83 -35.06
N ALA A 131 10.74 25.56 -36.18
CA ALA A 131 11.43 26.82 -36.29
C ALA A 131 10.48 27.95 -35.94
N PHE A 132 10.94 28.88 -35.11
CA PHE A 132 10.14 29.99 -34.60
C PHE A 132 10.66 31.31 -35.15
N SER A 133 9.73 32.21 -35.46
CA SER A 133 10.04 33.62 -35.62
C SER A 133 9.99 34.30 -34.25
N TYR A 134 10.91 35.21 -33.96
CA TYR A 134 11.02 35.85 -32.64
C TYR A 134 11.53 37.29 -32.79
N ILE A 135 11.27 38.11 -31.78
CA ILE A 135 11.65 39.52 -31.79
C ILE A 135 13.01 39.70 -31.09
N THR A 136 13.01 40.18 -29.85
CA THR A 136 14.22 40.45 -29.07
C THR A 136 14.32 39.41 -27.97
N PRO A 137 15.49 38.77 -27.78
CA PRO A 137 15.64 37.78 -26.72
C PRO A 137 15.56 38.44 -25.35
N PHE A 138 14.70 37.91 -24.48
CA PHE A 138 14.61 38.26 -23.06
C PHE A 138 15.99 38.19 -22.37
N HIS A 139 16.75 37.14 -22.69
CA HIS A 139 18.13 36.99 -22.22
C HIS A 139 19.05 36.39 -23.27
N THR A 140 20.32 36.80 -23.24
CA THR A 140 21.37 36.23 -24.10
C THR A 140 22.61 35.88 -23.28
N LYS A 141 23.25 34.75 -23.60
CA LYS A 141 24.51 34.32 -23.01
C LYS A 141 25.44 33.73 -24.06
N ASN A 142 26.62 34.35 -24.20
CA ASN A 142 27.64 33.95 -25.17
C ASN A 142 28.61 32.93 -24.56
N ASP A 143 29.32 32.22 -25.45
CA ASP A 143 30.42 31.30 -25.14
C ASP A 143 30.10 30.29 -24.02
N VAL A 144 28.95 29.64 -24.15
CA VAL A 144 28.52 28.57 -23.23
C VAL A 144 28.32 27.27 -23.99
N THR A 145 28.54 26.14 -23.32
CA THR A 145 28.10 24.85 -23.83
C THR A 145 26.58 24.72 -23.73
N LEU A 146 25.97 23.84 -24.53
CA LEU A 146 24.53 23.62 -24.49
C LEU A 146 24.02 23.24 -23.09
N HIS A 147 24.79 22.43 -22.34
CA HIS A 147 24.44 22.05 -20.97
C HIS A 147 24.40 23.27 -20.03
N VAL A 148 25.39 24.16 -20.13
CA VAL A 148 25.45 25.40 -19.33
C VAL A 148 24.33 26.36 -19.76
N ALA A 149 24.03 26.44 -21.06
CA ALA A 149 22.93 27.23 -21.60
C ALA A 149 21.58 26.80 -21.02
N LYS A 150 21.22 25.51 -21.09
CA LYS A 150 19.97 24.98 -20.52
C LYS A 150 19.84 25.28 -19.03
N LYS A 151 20.91 25.05 -18.25
CA LYS A 151 20.91 25.30 -16.81
C LYS A 151 20.78 26.79 -16.46
N TRP A 152 21.40 27.66 -17.26
CA TRP A 152 21.29 29.10 -17.11
C TRP A 152 19.88 29.59 -17.48
N ALA A 153 19.37 29.18 -18.64
CA ALA A 153 18.06 29.54 -19.14
C ALA A 153 16.94 29.09 -18.19
N ALA A 154 17.05 27.89 -17.61
CA ALA A 154 16.07 27.36 -16.65
C ALA A 154 15.94 28.21 -15.37
N ARG A 155 16.95 29.03 -15.02
CA ARG A 155 16.87 29.96 -13.88
C ARG A 155 16.14 31.26 -14.20
N ALA A 156 15.99 31.57 -15.48
CA ALA A 156 15.33 32.77 -15.95
C ALA A 156 13.84 32.55 -16.26
N MET A 157 13.40 31.28 -16.28
CA MET A 157 12.02 30.90 -16.57
C MET A 157 11.28 30.52 -15.29
N THR A 158 9.98 30.78 -15.30
CA THR A 158 9.02 30.38 -14.27
C THR A 158 8.01 29.38 -14.86
N ARG A 159 7.03 28.94 -14.06
CA ARG A 159 5.93 28.10 -14.55
C ARG A 159 4.96 28.85 -15.47
N GLU A 160 4.87 30.17 -15.31
CA GLU A 160 3.98 31.02 -16.10
C GLU A 160 4.51 31.23 -17.53
N ASP A 161 5.80 30.93 -17.75
CA ASP A 161 6.46 31.04 -19.04
C ASP A 161 6.35 29.75 -19.89
N ASP A 162 5.27 28.97 -19.72
CA ASP A 162 5.01 27.76 -20.52
C ASP A 162 4.96 28.09 -22.02
N GLY A 163 5.76 27.39 -22.80
CA GLY A 163 5.97 27.63 -24.23
C GLY A 163 7.14 28.56 -24.56
N GLY A 164 7.91 29.05 -23.57
CA GLY A 164 9.08 29.88 -23.84
C GLY A 164 10.15 29.14 -24.66
N LEU A 165 11.06 29.86 -25.32
CA LEU A 165 11.99 29.29 -26.28
C LEU A 165 13.45 29.52 -25.86
N LEU A 166 14.26 28.46 -25.90
CA LEU A 166 15.71 28.52 -25.84
C LEU A 166 16.27 28.20 -27.21
N LEU A 167 16.93 29.18 -27.82
CA LEU A 167 17.70 29.04 -29.04
C LEU A 167 19.18 28.94 -28.69
N PHE A 168 19.85 27.87 -29.10
CA PHE A 168 21.29 27.74 -28.93
C PHE A 168 21.98 27.66 -30.31
N ARG A 169 22.74 28.71 -30.65
CA ARG A 169 23.52 28.82 -31.88
C ARG A 169 24.96 28.38 -31.64
N LEU A 170 25.38 27.29 -32.26
CA LEU A 170 26.75 26.81 -32.17
C LEU A 170 27.69 27.74 -32.95
N GLN A 171 28.69 28.29 -32.28
CA GLN A 171 29.68 29.19 -32.90
C GLN A 171 31.05 28.53 -33.03
N ASN A 172 31.42 27.67 -32.07
CA ASN A 172 32.67 26.93 -32.08
C ASN A 172 32.41 25.42 -31.96
N PRO A 173 32.32 24.70 -33.10
CA PRO A 173 32.08 23.25 -33.09
C PRO A 173 33.16 22.46 -32.35
N ALA A 174 34.42 22.90 -32.38
CA ALA A 174 35.53 22.20 -31.74
C ALA A 174 35.42 22.19 -30.20
N GLN A 175 34.84 23.26 -29.63
CA GLN A 175 34.65 23.39 -28.18
C GLN A 175 33.22 23.07 -27.74
N GLY A 176 32.29 22.89 -28.68
CA GLY A 176 30.87 22.72 -28.38
C GLY A 176 30.24 23.96 -27.73
N THR A 177 30.84 25.15 -27.93
CA THR A 177 30.37 26.41 -27.35
C THR A 177 29.63 27.27 -28.37
N GLY A 178 28.67 28.04 -27.88
CA GLY A 178 27.78 28.84 -28.69
C GLY A 178 27.12 29.96 -27.91
N THR A 179 26.16 30.61 -28.56
CA THR A 179 25.34 31.65 -27.96
C THR A 179 23.93 31.13 -27.69
N ALA A 180 23.48 31.29 -26.45
CA ALA A 180 22.14 30.93 -26.00
C ALA A 180 21.25 32.17 -25.92
N HIS A 181 20.05 32.11 -26.47
CA HIS A 181 19.02 33.14 -26.38
C HIS A 181 17.75 32.53 -25.77
N VAL A 182 17.14 33.23 -24.82
CA VAL A 182 15.88 32.84 -24.18
C VAL A 182 14.81 33.86 -24.57
N PHE A 183 13.62 33.35 -24.91
CA PHE A 183 12.43 34.13 -25.25
C PHE A 183 11.27 33.65 -24.38
N ARG A 184 10.44 34.59 -23.94
CA ARG A 184 9.16 34.28 -23.27
C ARG A 184 8.08 33.90 -24.28
N PRO A 185 7.01 33.22 -23.87
CA PRO A 185 5.95 32.78 -24.79
C PRO A 185 5.36 33.91 -25.63
N ASP A 186 5.19 35.10 -25.05
CA ASP A 186 4.64 36.31 -25.69
C ASP A 186 5.62 36.99 -26.67
N GLU A 187 6.90 36.64 -26.61
CA GLU A 187 7.95 37.16 -27.50
C GLU A 187 8.17 36.28 -28.76
N ILE A 188 7.49 35.13 -28.81
CA ILE A 188 7.53 34.18 -29.92
C ILE A 188 6.40 34.52 -30.89
N LEU A 189 6.75 34.78 -32.14
CA LEU A 189 5.76 35.02 -33.19
C LEU A 189 5.21 33.69 -33.70
N PRO A 190 3.89 33.56 -33.91
CA PRO A 190 3.24 32.31 -34.33
C PRO A 190 3.54 31.90 -35.79
N GLN A 191 4.50 32.56 -36.46
CA GLN A 191 4.86 32.26 -37.83
C GLN A 191 6.04 31.28 -37.87
N PRO A 192 5.94 30.19 -38.67
CA PRO A 192 7.04 29.25 -38.85
C PRO A 192 8.27 30.00 -39.38
N GLY A 193 9.35 29.98 -38.61
CA GLY A 193 10.63 30.57 -38.99
C GLY A 193 11.38 29.68 -39.98
N ALA A 194 12.46 30.21 -40.56
CA ALA A 194 13.46 29.37 -41.21
C ALA A 194 14.37 28.74 -40.14
N GLN A 195 14.59 27.43 -40.19
CA GLN A 195 15.51 26.75 -39.28
C GLN A 195 16.94 27.17 -39.61
N GLU A 196 17.68 27.70 -38.64
CA GLU A 196 19.08 28.07 -38.85
C GLU A 196 19.97 26.82 -38.80
N GLU A 197 20.86 26.63 -39.80
CA GLU A 197 21.68 25.40 -39.94
C GLU A 197 22.54 25.05 -38.71
N ASN A 198 22.91 26.04 -37.90
CA ASN A 198 23.77 25.86 -36.73
C ASN A 198 23.04 26.10 -35.40
N ALA A 199 21.70 26.01 -35.40
CA ALA A 199 20.91 26.27 -34.22
C ALA A 199 20.05 25.08 -33.80
N VAL A 200 19.90 24.93 -32.49
CA VAL A 200 18.95 23.98 -31.88
C VAL A 200 17.97 24.73 -30.99
N TYR A 201 16.72 24.32 -31.04
CA TYR A 201 15.59 24.96 -30.38
C TYR A 201 15.08 24.07 -29.26
N PHE A 202 14.73 24.66 -28.14
CA PHE A 202 14.09 23.97 -27.02
C PHE A 202 12.93 24.81 -26.50
N LEU A 203 11.79 24.16 -26.20
CA LEU A 203 10.67 24.82 -25.54
C LEU A 203 10.75 24.58 -24.03
N TRP A 204 10.49 25.64 -23.27
CA TRP A 204 10.22 25.58 -21.85
C TRP A 204 8.81 25.08 -21.69
N LYS A 205 8.67 23.79 -21.45
CA LYS A 205 7.39 23.14 -21.26
C LYS A 205 7.43 22.30 -20.02
N ASP A 206 6.27 21.95 -19.55
CA ASP A 206 6.16 20.87 -18.62
C ASP A 206 6.76 19.59 -19.23
N SER A 207 7.83 19.10 -18.60
CA SER A 207 8.55 17.90 -19.04
C SER A 207 7.78 16.60 -18.83
N ASP A 208 6.58 16.68 -18.26
CA ASP A 208 5.76 15.56 -17.81
C ASP A 208 4.27 15.70 -18.19
N ASP A 209 4.00 16.43 -19.28
CA ASP A 209 2.65 16.82 -19.69
C ASP A 209 1.75 15.60 -19.94
N GLU A 210 2.29 14.56 -20.57
CA GLU A 210 1.60 13.28 -20.79
C GLU A 210 1.14 12.61 -19.48
N ALA A 211 1.95 12.60 -18.41
CA ALA A 211 1.50 12.04 -17.13
C ALA A 211 0.50 12.94 -16.42
N ARG A 212 0.63 14.26 -16.55
CA ARG A 212 -0.38 15.16 -15.99
C ARG A 212 -1.70 14.96 -16.71
N LEU A 213 -1.71 14.93 -18.05
CA LEU A 213 -2.91 14.65 -18.83
C LEU A 213 -3.53 13.32 -18.43
N LEU A 214 -2.73 12.27 -18.28
CA LEU A 214 -3.21 10.96 -17.82
C LEU A 214 -3.79 11.03 -16.40
N ARG A 215 -3.15 11.76 -15.48
CA ARG A 215 -3.68 12.01 -14.13
C ARG A 215 -4.97 12.84 -14.18
N GLU A 216 -5.06 13.84 -15.04
CA GLU A 216 -6.25 14.65 -15.25
C GLU A 216 -7.41 13.83 -15.84
N LYS A 217 -7.12 12.87 -16.73
CA LYS A 217 -8.10 11.88 -17.17
C LYS A 217 -8.64 11.08 -15.98
N LYS A 218 -7.75 10.53 -15.13
CA LYS A 218 -8.14 9.83 -13.90
C LYS A 218 -8.96 10.72 -12.95
N VAL A 219 -8.49 11.95 -12.68
CA VAL A 219 -9.19 12.93 -11.83
C VAL A 219 -10.59 13.26 -12.38
N ARG A 220 -10.77 13.25 -13.70
CA ARG A 220 -12.07 13.46 -14.37
C ARG A 220 -12.93 12.19 -14.47
N GLY A 221 -12.47 11.05 -13.94
CA GLY A 221 -13.19 9.78 -14.08
C GLY A 221 -13.16 9.19 -15.49
N GLU A 222 -12.34 9.74 -16.39
CA GLU A 222 -12.22 9.23 -17.75
C GLU A 222 -11.55 7.85 -17.73
N GLN A 223 -12.12 6.92 -18.49
CA GLN A 223 -11.58 5.57 -18.59
C GLN A 223 -10.24 5.62 -19.32
N LEU A 224 -9.18 5.21 -18.65
CA LEU A 224 -7.85 5.06 -19.24
C LEU A 224 -7.72 3.64 -19.76
N SER A 225 -7.39 3.48 -21.05
CA SER A 225 -7.14 2.13 -21.55
C SER A 225 -5.83 1.57 -20.98
N ILE A 226 -5.80 0.26 -20.71
CA ILE A 226 -4.60 -0.45 -20.27
C ILE A 226 -3.43 -0.20 -21.26
N ALA A 227 -3.73 -0.17 -22.55
CA ALA A 227 -2.74 0.06 -23.60
C ALA A 227 -2.13 1.47 -23.53
N GLU A 228 -2.94 2.52 -23.32
CA GLU A 228 -2.43 3.89 -23.13
C GLU A 228 -1.55 4.00 -21.88
N HIS A 229 -1.99 3.42 -20.77
CA HIS A 229 -1.23 3.40 -19.51
C HIS A 229 0.13 2.70 -19.68
N ASP A 230 0.12 1.50 -20.24
CA ASP A 230 1.32 0.68 -20.41
C ASP A 230 2.27 1.32 -21.43
N ALA A 231 1.76 1.93 -22.51
CA ALA A 231 2.57 2.67 -23.48
C ALA A 231 3.30 3.87 -22.83
N LEU A 232 2.62 4.64 -21.98
CA LEU A 232 3.24 5.75 -21.26
C LEU A 232 4.39 5.26 -20.37
N LEU A 233 4.15 4.22 -19.57
CA LEU A 233 5.17 3.66 -18.69
C LEU A 233 6.36 3.09 -19.48
N LEU A 234 6.11 2.43 -20.62
CA LEU A 234 7.15 1.93 -21.51
C LEU A 234 7.97 3.05 -22.15
N GLY A 235 7.36 4.15 -22.60
CA GLY A 235 8.07 5.30 -23.14
C GLY A 235 8.99 5.96 -22.10
N ARG A 236 8.49 6.12 -20.87
CA ARG A 236 9.28 6.66 -19.74
C ARG A 236 10.45 5.76 -19.37
N LYS A 237 10.19 4.45 -19.32
CA LYS A 237 11.19 3.42 -19.10
C LYS A 237 12.31 3.48 -20.12
N GLN A 238 11.98 3.65 -21.40
CA GLN A 238 12.99 3.79 -22.47
C GLN A 238 13.85 5.04 -22.26
N ARG A 239 13.23 6.19 -21.93
CA ARG A 239 13.97 7.42 -21.59
C ARG A 239 14.93 7.21 -20.43
N LEU A 240 14.45 6.74 -19.28
CA LEU A 240 15.28 6.48 -18.08
C LEU A 240 16.45 5.53 -18.34
N ARG A 241 16.23 4.49 -19.15
CA ARG A 241 17.31 3.57 -19.55
C ARG A 241 18.34 4.26 -20.43
N SER A 242 17.90 5.03 -21.42
CA SER A 242 18.78 5.66 -22.41
C SER A 242 19.54 6.87 -21.85
N GLU A 243 18.90 7.66 -20.98
CA GLU A 243 19.43 8.93 -20.46
C GLU A 243 20.16 8.72 -19.12
N ASP A 244 19.56 7.97 -18.18
CA ASP A 244 20.05 7.88 -16.79
C ASP A 244 20.71 6.54 -16.46
N ARG A 245 20.71 5.58 -17.40
CA ARG A 245 21.18 4.20 -17.19
C ARG A 245 20.49 3.50 -16.00
N VAL A 246 19.21 3.80 -15.80
CA VAL A 246 18.38 3.22 -14.74
C VAL A 246 17.60 2.02 -15.29
N GLU A 247 17.67 0.90 -14.60
CA GLU A 247 16.78 -0.25 -14.79
C GLU A 247 15.47 -0.03 -14.02
N LEU A 248 14.34 -0.49 -14.56
CA LEU A 248 13.09 -0.50 -13.79
C LEU A 248 12.90 -1.85 -13.09
N PHE A 249 12.24 -1.82 -11.95
CA PHE A 249 12.01 -3.01 -11.13
C PHE A 249 11.28 -4.13 -11.87
N ASP A 250 10.32 -3.81 -12.75
CA ASP A 250 9.61 -4.83 -13.53
C ASP A 250 10.56 -5.62 -14.45
N ASP A 251 11.60 -4.99 -15.00
CA ASP A 251 12.63 -5.70 -15.77
C ASP A 251 13.48 -6.61 -14.92
N TRP A 252 13.91 -6.10 -13.77
CA TRP A 252 14.70 -6.87 -12.83
C TRP A 252 13.89 -8.11 -12.40
N LEU A 253 12.60 -7.94 -12.11
CA LEU A 253 11.70 -9.00 -11.69
C LEU A 253 11.46 -10.02 -12.81
N ILE A 254 11.24 -9.57 -14.05
CA ILE A 254 11.12 -10.47 -15.21
C ILE A 254 12.41 -11.26 -15.43
N ARG A 255 13.58 -10.62 -15.31
CA ARG A 255 14.87 -11.31 -15.43
C ARG A 255 15.05 -12.34 -14.32
N ALA A 256 14.73 -11.98 -13.07
CA ALA A 256 14.81 -12.88 -11.92
C ALA A 256 13.86 -14.08 -12.07
N GLY A 257 12.60 -13.85 -12.47
CA GLY A 257 11.59 -14.89 -12.67
C GLY A 257 11.93 -15.89 -13.79
N ASN A 258 12.77 -15.48 -14.74
CA ASN A 258 13.23 -16.32 -15.85
C ASN A 258 14.58 -17.01 -15.61
N LEU A 259 15.15 -16.90 -14.41
CA LEU A 259 16.33 -17.69 -14.05
C LEU A 259 15.99 -19.19 -14.07
N LEU A 260 16.99 -20.01 -14.42
CA LEU A 260 16.84 -21.48 -14.42
C LEU A 260 16.62 -22.07 -13.01
N ARG A 261 17.05 -21.33 -11.98
CA ARG A 261 16.88 -21.68 -10.57
C ARG A 261 15.39 -21.64 -10.16
N PRO A 262 14.99 -22.39 -9.12
CA PRO A 262 13.71 -22.20 -8.42
C PRO A 262 13.51 -20.76 -7.94
N VAL A 263 12.77 -19.97 -8.72
CA VAL A 263 12.35 -18.61 -8.38
C VAL A 263 10.84 -18.54 -8.47
N GLU A 264 10.21 -18.20 -7.35
CA GLU A 264 8.77 -18.00 -7.23
C GLU A 264 8.48 -16.52 -7.02
N ILE A 265 7.51 -15.98 -7.75
CA ILE A 265 7.07 -14.59 -7.64
C ILE A 265 5.69 -14.58 -6.99
N VAL A 266 5.59 -13.91 -5.85
CA VAL A 266 4.37 -13.73 -5.07
C VAL A 266 4.01 -12.24 -5.13
N LEU A 267 2.86 -11.90 -5.71
CA LEU A 267 2.42 -10.51 -5.90
C LEU A 267 1.15 -10.26 -5.12
N GLU A 268 1.06 -9.12 -4.43
CA GLU A 268 -0.23 -8.62 -3.96
C GLU A 268 -1.13 -8.37 -5.18
N GLY A 269 -2.30 -8.99 -5.16
CA GLY A 269 -3.24 -9.01 -6.26
C GLY A 269 -4.24 -10.14 -6.11
N PRO A 270 -5.32 -10.11 -6.90
CA PRO A 270 -6.47 -10.97 -6.73
C PRO A 270 -6.09 -12.43 -6.99
N VAL A 271 -6.53 -13.30 -6.08
CA VAL A 271 -6.46 -14.75 -6.25
C VAL A 271 -7.17 -15.17 -7.55
N PRO A 272 -6.57 -16.03 -8.38
CA PRO A 272 -7.15 -16.39 -9.66
C PRO A 272 -8.36 -17.32 -9.51
N ALA A 273 -9.33 -17.19 -10.42
CA ALA A 273 -10.53 -18.02 -10.47
C ALA A 273 -10.22 -19.54 -10.55
N SER A 274 -9.04 -19.92 -11.06
CA SER A 274 -8.59 -21.31 -11.13
C SER A 274 -8.37 -21.98 -9.78
N GLU A 275 -8.24 -21.22 -8.69
CA GLU A 275 -7.95 -21.71 -7.34
C GLU A 275 -9.19 -21.84 -6.44
N VAL A 276 -10.34 -21.42 -6.95
CA VAL A 276 -11.61 -21.48 -6.22
C VAL A 276 -12.68 -22.20 -7.03
N THR A 277 -13.71 -22.65 -6.34
CA THR A 277 -14.93 -23.16 -6.95
C THR A 277 -16.13 -22.55 -6.26
N LEU A 278 -17.25 -22.45 -6.98
CA LEU A 278 -18.50 -22.03 -6.39
C LEU A 278 -19.05 -23.16 -5.50
N HIS A 279 -19.33 -22.85 -4.25
CA HIS A 279 -20.01 -23.72 -3.30
C HIS A 279 -21.47 -23.30 -3.17
N GLU A 280 -22.36 -24.28 -2.97
CA GLU A 280 -23.75 -24.07 -2.61
C GLU A 280 -24.02 -24.84 -1.31
N GLU A 281 -24.45 -24.12 -0.29
CA GLU A 281 -24.89 -24.70 0.98
C GLU A 281 -26.24 -25.41 0.80
N PRO A 282 -26.45 -26.56 1.46
CA PRO A 282 -27.72 -27.27 1.41
C PRO A 282 -28.80 -26.50 2.15
N GLY A 283 -29.96 -26.33 1.51
CA GLY A 283 -31.07 -25.54 2.05
C GLY A 283 -31.10 -24.15 1.41
N GLY A 284 -31.91 -23.99 0.37
CA GLY A 284 -32.00 -22.76 -0.40
C GLY A 284 -32.49 -21.60 0.48
N TYR A 285 -31.58 -20.67 0.80
CA TYR A 285 -31.90 -19.39 1.40
C TYR A 285 -32.23 -18.37 0.31
N GLU A 286 -33.37 -17.69 0.42
CA GLU A 286 -33.69 -16.54 -0.43
C GLU A 286 -33.04 -15.29 0.15
N VAL A 287 -32.41 -14.47 -0.69
CA VAL A 287 -31.80 -13.24 -0.20
C VAL A 287 -32.89 -12.20 0.06
N PRO A 288 -33.10 -11.78 1.32
CA PRO A 288 -34.19 -10.88 1.65
C PRO A 288 -33.93 -9.45 1.18
N ILE A 289 -34.98 -8.64 1.16
CA ILE A 289 -34.89 -7.19 1.03
C ILE A 289 -34.16 -6.63 2.25
N ALA A 290 -33.28 -5.64 2.05
CA ALA A 290 -32.56 -4.98 3.15
C ALA A 290 -33.54 -4.45 4.20
N HIS A 291 -33.12 -4.41 5.47
CA HIS A 291 -33.84 -3.70 6.50
C HIS A 291 -33.96 -2.19 6.19
N GLU A 292 -35.01 -1.55 6.69
CA GLU A 292 -35.31 -0.12 6.45
C GLU A 292 -34.16 0.79 6.90
N THR A 293 -33.44 0.43 7.95
CA THR A 293 -32.25 1.18 8.43
C THR A 293 -31.13 1.20 7.40
N SER A 294 -30.91 0.11 6.66
CA SER A 294 -29.92 0.06 5.57
C SER A 294 -30.42 0.79 4.32
N GLN A 295 -31.74 0.79 4.08
CA GLN A 295 -32.36 1.57 3.01
C GLN A 295 -32.26 3.09 3.29
N ALA A 296 -32.27 3.48 4.56
CA ALA A 296 -32.16 4.87 5.01
C ALA A 296 -30.73 5.43 5.05
N LEU A 297 -29.70 4.63 4.73
CA LEU A 297 -28.32 5.14 4.62
C LEU A 297 -28.25 6.24 3.56
N ASP A 298 -27.44 7.28 3.83
CA ASP A 298 -27.20 8.40 2.91
C ASP A 298 -26.79 7.89 1.51
N LEU A 299 -27.11 8.66 0.46
CA LEU A 299 -26.62 8.39 -0.90
C LEU A 299 -25.13 8.68 -0.98
N ASP A 300 -24.40 7.83 -1.70
CA ASP A 300 -22.96 7.97 -1.95
C ASP A 300 -22.59 9.32 -2.62
N SER A 301 -23.53 9.90 -3.36
CA SER A 301 -23.41 11.20 -4.02
C SER A 301 -23.58 12.42 -3.08
N GLY A 302 -23.34 12.26 -1.77
CA GLY A 302 -23.36 13.37 -0.78
C GLY A 302 -22.44 14.55 -1.12
N GLU A 303 -21.60 14.40 -2.14
CA GLU A 303 -20.84 15.47 -2.80
C GLU A 303 -21.70 16.68 -3.25
N GLU A 304 -23.02 16.58 -3.48
CA GLU A 304 -23.79 17.79 -3.85
C GLU A 304 -23.89 18.87 -2.75
N GLU A 305 -23.68 18.52 -1.47
CA GLU A 305 -23.50 19.52 -0.40
C GLU A 305 -22.04 19.97 -0.29
N ASP A 306 -21.08 19.07 -0.47
CA ASP A 306 -19.63 19.38 -0.42
C ASP A 306 -19.13 20.21 -1.63
N PHE A 307 -19.88 20.29 -2.74
CA PHE A 307 -19.46 21.02 -3.95
C PHE A 307 -20.01 22.45 -4.07
N LYS A 308 -21.02 22.85 -3.28
CA LYS A 308 -21.65 24.17 -3.41
C LYS A 308 -20.81 25.30 -2.81
N ASP A 309 -20.00 25.01 -1.79
CA ASP A 309 -19.19 26.02 -1.09
C ASP A 309 -17.77 26.20 -1.65
N PHE A 310 -17.31 25.32 -2.55
CA PHE A 310 -15.96 25.40 -3.15
C PHE A 310 -15.87 26.18 -4.48
N LYS A 311 -16.97 26.79 -4.94
CA LYS A 311 -16.96 27.60 -6.18
C LYS A 311 -16.12 28.87 -6.09
N ASP A 312 -15.79 29.34 -4.89
CA ASP A 312 -15.06 30.61 -4.70
C ASP A 312 -13.53 30.44 -4.58
N PHE A 313 -13.01 29.22 -4.42
CA PHE A 313 -11.56 28.98 -4.44
C PHE A 313 -11.07 28.76 -5.88
N LYS A 314 -10.77 29.88 -6.56
CA LYS A 314 -9.98 29.90 -7.80
C LYS A 314 -8.59 29.31 -7.54
N GLY A 315 -8.39 28.00 -7.70
CA GLY A 315 -7.03 27.49 -7.65
C GLY A 315 -6.85 25.99 -7.80
N PHE A 316 -7.41 25.17 -6.91
CA PHE A 316 -7.06 23.76 -6.86
C PHE A 316 -8.28 22.94 -6.42
N ARG A 317 -8.90 22.23 -7.38
CA ARG A 317 -9.86 21.18 -7.08
C ARG A 317 -9.09 19.95 -6.64
N LEU A 318 -8.98 19.71 -5.34
CA LEU A 318 -8.46 18.45 -4.81
C LEU A 318 -9.62 17.42 -4.83
N ILE A 319 -10.00 16.95 -6.03
CA ILE A 319 -10.93 15.82 -6.13
C ILE A 319 -10.11 14.59 -5.72
N ARG A 320 -10.31 14.10 -4.49
CA ARG A 320 -9.81 12.77 -4.10
C ARG A 320 -10.45 11.73 -5.01
N PHE A 321 -9.61 10.84 -5.49
CA PHE A 321 -9.82 9.98 -6.64
C PHE A 321 -11.05 9.07 -6.48
N ALA A 322 -12.15 9.40 -7.17
CA ALA A 322 -13.31 8.53 -7.31
C ALA A 322 -13.27 7.66 -8.58
N SER A 323 -12.14 7.66 -9.30
CA SER A 323 -11.96 6.77 -10.46
C SER A 323 -11.09 5.58 -10.09
N ASP A 324 -11.57 4.76 -9.16
CA ASP A 324 -11.10 3.40 -8.90
C ASP A 324 -11.46 2.48 -10.08
N ASN A 325 -11.16 2.89 -11.30
CA ASN A 325 -11.30 2.02 -12.47
C ASN A 325 -10.18 0.95 -12.48
N ALA A 326 -9.37 0.87 -11.41
CA ALA A 326 -8.12 0.12 -11.23
C ALA A 326 -7.35 -0.15 -12.52
N THR A 327 -7.25 0.92 -13.31
CA THR A 327 -6.32 1.02 -14.42
C THR A 327 -5.28 2.04 -14.01
N GLY A 328 -4.20 1.54 -13.43
CA GLY A 328 -2.93 2.23 -13.45
C GLY A 328 -2.29 2.48 -12.10
N SER A 329 -2.39 1.53 -11.17
CA SER A 329 -1.30 1.35 -10.20
C SER A 329 -0.07 0.74 -10.91
N PHE A 330 1.14 1.06 -10.44
CA PHE A 330 2.36 0.39 -10.87
C PHE A 330 2.33 -1.10 -10.48
N LEU A 331 1.77 -1.46 -9.33
CA LEU A 331 1.55 -2.86 -8.94
C LEU A 331 0.78 -3.63 -10.02
N GLU A 332 -0.34 -3.11 -10.53
CA GLU A 332 -1.04 -3.74 -11.66
C GLU A 332 -0.18 -3.81 -12.94
N TYR A 333 0.56 -2.74 -13.27
CA TYR A 333 1.47 -2.75 -14.41
C TYR A 333 2.53 -3.85 -14.26
N VAL A 334 3.14 -3.99 -13.08
CA VAL A 334 4.08 -5.07 -12.75
C VAL A 334 3.40 -6.43 -12.91
N ARG A 335 2.19 -6.61 -12.37
CA ARG A 335 1.40 -7.85 -12.53
C ARG A 335 1.21 -8.21 -14.01
N ARG A 336 0.74 -7.26 -14.83
CA ARG A 336 0.55 -7.46 -16.28
C ARG A 336 1.86 -7.82 -16.98
N ARG A 337 2.94 -7.08 -16.70
CA ARG A 337 4.27 -7.31 -17.28
C ARG A 337 4.85 -8.66 -16.91
N VAL A 338 4.75 -9.06 -15.64
CA VAL A 338 5.24 -10.35 -15.15
C VAL A 338 4.44 -11.49 -15.79
N ARG A 339 3.10 -11.41 -15.83
CA ARG A 339 2.25 -12.42 -16.49
C ARG A 339 2.56 -12.59 -17.98
N GLN A 340 2.96 -11.52 -18.66
CA GLN A 340 3.34 -11.57 -20.07
C GLN A 340 4.69 -12.26 -20.33
N HIS A 341 5.63 -12.23 -19.37
CA HIS A 341 7.02 -12.61 -19.61
C HIS A 341 7.57 -13.70 -18.70
N VAL A 342 6.85 -14.08 -17.64
CA VAL A 342 7.23 -15.13 -16.70
C VAL A 342 6.20 -16.26 -16.79
N ALA A 343 6.66 -17.51 -16.68
CA ALA A 343 5.77 -18.67 -16.73
C ALA A 343 4.70 -18.60 -15.62
N SER A 344 3.45 -18.84 -15.98
CA SER A 344 2.30 -18.66 -15.08
C SER A 344 2.37 -19.52 -13.81
N ASN A 345 3.01 -20.69 -13.87
CA ASN A 345 3.20 -21.57 -12.71
C ASN A 345 4.23 -21.04 -11.69
N ARG A 346 4.94 -19.94 -12.00
CA ARG A 346 5.88 -19.26 -11.10
C ARG A 346 5.32 -17.96 -10.50
N ILE A 347 4.09 -17.59 -10.84
CA ILE A 347 3.46 -16.33 -10.44
C ILE A 347 2.26 -16.67 -9.56
N HIS A 348 2.21 -16.07 -8.38
CA HIS A 348 1.20 -16.36 -7.36
C HIS A 348 0.63 -15.07 -6.80
N PHE A 349 -0.63 -15.12 -6.39
CA PHE A 349 -1.39 -13.98 -5.89
C PHE A 349 -2.01 -14.34 -4.53
N PHE A 350 -2.15 -13.35 -3.64
CA PHE A 350 -2.61 -13.61 -2.27
C PHE A 350 -3.59 -12.57 -1.72
N ASP A 351 -3.99 -11.58 -2.51
CA ASP A 351 -5.02 -10.63 -2.09
C ASP A 351 -6.41 -11.22 -2.36
N LEU A 352 -7.21 -11.22 -1.32
CA LEU A 352 -8.51 -11.90 -1.25
C LEU A 352 -9.66 -10.90 -1.12
N ARG A 353 -9.37 -9.61 -0.91
CA ARG A 353 -10.38 -8.57 -0.64
C ARG A 353 -11.32 -8.31 -1.82
N GLU A 354 -10.86 -8.61 -3.04
CA GLU A 354 -11.62 -8.50 -4.29
C GLU A 354 -12.02 -9.88 -4.87
N LEU A 355 -11.94 -10.95 -4.07
CA LEU A 355 -12.16 -12.31 -4.57
C LEU A 355 -13.57 -12.47 -5.16
N GLY A 356 -13.63 -12.70 -6.47
CA GLY A 356 -14.88 -12.88 -7.22
C GLY A 356 -15.32 -11.68 -8.05
N ASP A 357 -14.69 -10.52 -7.86
CA ASP A 357 -14.89 -9.33 -8.70
C ASP A 357 -13.63 -8.48 -8.83
N PRO A 358 -12.53 -9.04 -9.36
CA PRO A 358 -11.32 -8.26 -9.58
C PRO A 358 -11.60 -7.19 -10.64
N ASP A 359 -10.90 -6.07 -10.55
CA ASP A 359 -11.04 -5.02 -11.55
C ASP A 359 -10.51 -5.40 -12.93
N GLU A 360 -9.60 -6.37 -12.98
CA GLU A 360 -9.11 -6.92 -14.23
C GLU A 360 -10.22 -7.65 -14.98
N PHE A 361 -10.72 -7.01 -16.04
CA PHE A 361 -11.82 -7.49 -16.88
C PHE A 361 -11.69 -8.96 -17.32
N GLN A 362 -10.48 -9.39 -17.70
CA GLN A 362 -10.26 -10.76 -18.14
C GLN A 362 -10.41 -11.76 -16.98
N MET A 363 -9.92 -11.42 -15.79
CA MET A 363 -10.07 -12.25 -14.60
C MET A 363 -11.53 -12.27 -14.12
N ARG A 364 -12.24 -11.13 -14.18
CA ARG A 364 -13.68 -11.06 -13.92
C ARG A 364 -14.45 -12.03 -14.82
N LYS A 365 -14.12 -12.09 -16.12
CA LYS A 365 -14.68 -13.08 -17.05
C LYS A 365 -14.40 -14.53 -16.66
N GLU A 366 -13.26 -14.81 -16.05
CA GLU A 366 -12.93 -16.16 -15.57
C GLU A 366 -13.78 -16.55 -14.36
N PHE A 367 -14.00 -15.63 -13.41
CA PHE A 367 -14.94 -15.81 -12.31
C PHE A 367 -16.38 -16.00 -12.80
N GLN A 368 -16.78 -15.24 -13.83
CA GLN A 368 -18.11 -15.39 -14.42
C GLN A 368 -18.37 -16.82 -14.92
N ARG A 369 -17.35 -17.50 -15.47
CA ARG A 369 -17.44 -18.88 -15.97
C ARG A 369 -17.58 -19.94 -14.88
N LEU A 370 -17.39 -19.61 -13.61
CA LEU A 370 -17.59 -20.55 -12.49
C LEU A 370 -19.07 -20.87 -12.24
N VAL A 371 -19.99 -20.10 -12.85
CA VAL A 371 -21.43 -20.28 -12.70
C VAL A 371 -21.97 -21.27 -13.72
N ILE A 372 -22.54 -22.37 -13.22
CA ILE A 372 -23.22 -23.39 -14.02
C ILE A 372 -24.75 -23.19 -14.00
N GLN A 373 -25.29 -22.44 -13.02
CA GLN A 373 -26.72 -22.23 -12.81
C GLN A 373 -27.06 -20.77 -12.55
N ASN A 374 -28.25 -20.31 -12.95
CA ASN A 374 -28.67 -18.94 -12.66
C ASN A 374 -28.61 -18.67 -11.15
N PRO A 375 -28.03 -17.53 -10.71
CA PRO A 375 -28.06 -17.18 -9.30
C PRO A 375 -29.52 -17.08 -8.83
N PRO A 376 -29.78 -17.34 -7.54
CA PRO A 376 -31.12 -17.18 -6.99
C PRO A 376 -31.63 -15.75 -7.18
N VAL A 377 -32.96 -15.62 -7.27
CA VAL A 377 -33.60 -14.32 -7.41
C VAL A 377 -33.30 -13.48 -6.17
N ASP A 378 -32.68 -12.32 -6.40
CA ASP A 378 -32.53 -11.30 -5.37
C ASP A 378 -33.88 -10.58 -5.20
N LEU A 379 -34.48 -10.69 -4.01
CA LEU A 379 -35.78 -10.08 -3.72
C LEU A 379 -35.73 -8.55 -3.73
N GLU A 380 -34.57 -7.95 -3.46
CA GLU A 380 -34.36 -6.51 -3.56
C GLU A 380 -34.27 -6.06 -5.01
N GLU A 381 -33.57 -6.80 -5.89
CA GLU A 381 -33.57 -6.51 -7.34
C GLU A 381 -34.99 -6.59 -7.92
N LYS A 382 -35.74 -7.63 -7.57
CA LYS A 382 -37.15 -7.75 -7.95
C LYS A 382 -37.95 -6.55 -7.45
N ARG A 383 -37.71 -6.11 -6.21
CA ARG A 383 -38.38 -4.93 -5.65
C ARG A 383 -38.05 -3.64 -6.39
N VAL A 384 -36.80 -3.44 -6.80
CA VAL A 384 -36.38 -2.28 -7.62
C VAL A 384 -37.12 -2.30 -8.97
N GLN A 385 -37.27 -3.46 -9.60
CA GLN A 385 -38.03 -3.63 -10.84
C GLN A 385 -39.52 -3.31 -10.65
N GLU A 386 -40.15 -3.82 -9.59
CA GLU A 386 -41.56 -3.54 -9.25
C GLU A 386 -41.82 -2.04 -9.02
N LEU A 387 -40.85 -1.32 -8.45
CA LEU A 387 -40.91 0.12 -8.24
C LEU A 387 -40.66 0.95 -9.51
N GLY A 388 -40.36 0.30 -10.64
CA GLY A 388 -40.05 0.99 -11.90
C GLY A 388 -38.74 1.79 -11.85
N LEU A 389 -37.85 1.47 -10.90
CA LEU A 389 -36.61 2.21 -10.66
C LEU A 389 -35.46 1.80 -11.59
N GLY A 390 -35.71 0.85 -12.51
CA GLY A 390 -34.75 0.37 -13.52
C GLY A 390 -33.66 -0.51 -12.91
N VAL A 391 -33.44 -1.71 -13.44
CA VAL A 391 -32.23 -2.50 -13.13
C VAL A 391 -31.61 -2.91 -14.45
N ALA A 392 -30.43 -2.39 -14.75
CA ALA A 392 -29.65 -2.81 -15.90
C ALA A 392 -28.27 -3.26 -15.44
N ARG A 393 -28.21 -4.21 -14.49
CA ARG A 393 -27.04 -5.07 -14.39
C ARG A 393 -27.32 -6.29 -15.25
N THR A 394 -26.44 -6.56 -16.20
CA THR A 394 -26.49 -7.84 -16.90
C THR A 394 -26.02 -8.93 -15.94
N ALA A 395 -26.41 -10.19 -16.15
CA ALA A 395 -25.87 -11.30 -15.35
C ALA A 395 -24.34 -11.42 -15.43
N GLU A 396 -23.73 -10.83 -16.48
CA GLU A 396 -22.28 -10.70 -16.64
C GLU A 396 -21.70 -9.70 -15.63
N ASP A 397 -22.47 -8.70 -15.17
CA ASP A 397 -22.00 -7.70 -14.21
C ASP A 397 -22.15 -8.15 -12.74
N CYS A 398 -22.67 -9.35 -12.48
CA CYS A 398 -22.88 -9.83 -11.11
C CYS A 398 -21.59 -10.47 -10.54
N PRO A 399 -21.00 -9.88 -9.49
CA PRO A 399 -19.79 -10.39 -8.84
C PRO A 399 -20.05 -11.78 -8.24
N ARG A 400 -18.99 -12.59 -8.15
CA ARG A 400 -19.10 -13.90 -7.52
C ARG A 400 -18.96 -13.74 -6.01
N PRO A 401 -19.96 -14.17 -5.23
CA PRO A 401 -19.93 -13.96 -3.79
C PRO A 401 -18.75 -14.71 -3.15
N SER A 402 -18.03 -14.06 -2.25
CA SER A 402 -17.05 -14.70 -1.38
C SER A 402 -17.10 -14.04 -0.01
N TRP A 403 -16.73 -14.78 1.03
CA TRP A 403 -16.68 -14.23 2.39
C TRP A 403 -15.53 -13.23 2.54
N GLU A 404 -14.43 -13.46 1.83
CA GLU A 404 -13.29 -12.58 1.76
C GLU A 404 -13.66 -11.24 1.11
N ALA A 405 -14.42 -11.22 0.01
CA ALA A 405 -14.86 -9.96 -0.61
C ALA A 405 -16.02 -9.28 0.13
N PHE A 406 -16.88 -10.05 0.80
CA PHE A 406 -17.94 -9.49 1.65
C PHE A 406 -17.34 -8.62 2.75
N PHE A 407 -16.30 -9.12 3.43
CA PHE A 407 -15.62 -8.34 4.45
C PHE A 407 -14.56 -7.40 3.88
N GLY A 408 -13.83 -7.79 2.83
CA GLY A 408 -12.69 -7.09 2.23
C GLY A 408 -13.00 -5.73 1.63
N ALA A 409 -13.39 -5.68 0.36
CA ALA A 409 -13.60 -4.43 -0.38
C ALA A 409 -14.54 -3.44 0.35
N ALA A 410 -15.56 -3.94 1.05
CA ALA A 410 -16.48 -3.09 1.80
C ALA A 410 -15.89 -2.55 3.12
N SER A 411 -14.97 -3.27 3.79
CA SER A 411 -14.30 -2.78 5.00
C SER A 411 -13.04 -1.97 4.73
N GLU A 412 -12.49 -2.05 3.52
CA GLU A 412 -11.21 -1.46 3.19
C GLU A 412 -11.18 0.05 3.46
N LEU A 413 -10.27 0.46 4.35
CA LEU A 413 -10.02 1.86 4.69
C LEU A 413 -8.85 2.46 3.90
N LEU A 414 -7.87 1.62 3.54
CA LEU A 414 -6.66 1.97 2.78
C LEU A 414 -6.96 2.58 1.39
N TYR A 415 -7.88 1.99 0.64
CA TYR A 415 -8.23 2.40 -0.73
C TYR A 415 -9.60 3.07 -0.80
N TYR A 416 -10.13 3.50 0.34
CA TYR A 416 -11.50 3.94 0.45
C TYR A 416 -11.84 5.07 -0.52
N SER A 417 -12.81 4.81 -1.37
CA SER A 417 -13.63 5.82 -2.02
C SER A 417 -14.54 6.47 -0.97
N PRO A 418 -14.27 7.73 -0.53
CA PRO A 418 -14.96 8.40 0.57
C PRO A 418 -16.49 8.44 0.49
N HIS A 419 -17.00 8.26 -0.72
CA HIS A 419 -18.41 8.28 -1.07
C HIS A 419 -19.10 6.92 -0.86
N VAL A 420 -18.37 5.81 -0.70
CA VAL A 420 -18.99 4.48 -0.65
C VAL A 420 -19.51 4.16 0.75
N HIS A 421 -20.82 4.03 0.89
CA HIS A 421 -21.46 3.75 2.17
C HIS A 421 -21.78 2.25 2.34
N ALA A 422 -21.05 1.58 3.25
CA ALA A 422 -21.36 0.25 3.77
C ALA A 422 -21.60 0.31 5.29
N ASP A 423 -22.40 -0.61 5.82
CA ASP A 423 -22.74 -0.65 7.24
C ASP A 423 -22.69 -2.07 7.81
N TYR A 424 -21.65 -2.34 8.61
CA TYR A 424 -21.49 -3.59 9.34
C TYR A 424 -22.19 -3.62 10.70
N VAL A 425 -22.72 -2.49 11.19
CA VAL A 425 -23.33 -2.42 12.52
C VAL A 425 -24.52 -3.40 12.64
N PRO A 426 -25.47 -3.46 11.69
CA PRO A 426 -26.58 -4.41 11.81
C PRO A 426 -26.12 -5.86 11.68
N PHE A 427 -25.08 -6.14 10.89
CA PHE A 427 -24.50 -7.48 10.81
C PHE A 427 -23.94 -7.92 12.17
N LEU A 428 -23.11 -7.07 12.79
CA LEU A 428 -22.49 -7.34 14.09
C LEU A 428 -23.52 -7.39 15.23
N ALA A 429 -24.52 -6.50 15.24
CA ALA A 429 -25.48 -6.38 16.33
C ALA A 429 -26.66 -7.35 16.22
N CYS A 430 -27.11 -7.67 15.00
CA CYS A 430 -28.37 -8.37 14.77
C CYS A 430 -28.23 -9.73 14.09
N VAL A 431 -27.19 -9.95 13.28
CA VAL A 431 -27.00 -11.22 12.54
C VAL A 431 -26.16 -12.20 13.35
N MET A 432 -25.00 -11.78 13.84
CA MET A 432 -24.17 -12.68 14.62
C MET A 432 -24.91 -13.07 15.92
N LYS A 433 -24.88 -14.36 16.31
CA LYS A 433 -25.60 -14.86 17.49
C LYS A 433 -25.15 -14.13 18.75
N PRO A 434 -26.07 -13.74 19.66
CA PRO A 434 -25.71 -13.04 20.89
C PRO A 434 -24.56 -13.77 21.59
N PRO A 435 -23.51 -13.05 22.02
CA PRO A 435 -22.32 -13.71 22.51
C PRO A 435 -22.62 -14.37 23.87
N GLU A 436 -22.40 -15.68 23.95
CA GLU A 436 -22.27 -16.37 25.26
C GLU A 436 -20.94 -16.00 25.95
N LEU A 437 -20.00 -15.45 25.17
CA LEU A 437 -18.65 -15.03 25.56
C LEU A 437 -18.56 -13.50 25.66
N LEU A 438 -17.36 -13.00 25.98
CA LEU A 438 -17.07 -11.57 25.81
C LEU A 438 -17.12 -11.21 24.31
N PRO A 439 -17.53 -9.98 23.93
CA PRO A 439 -17.63 -9.58 22.52
C PRO A 439 -16.37 -9.82 21.71
N LYS A 440 -15.20 -9.65 22.34
CA LYS A 440 -13.88 -9.87 21.73
C LYS A 440 -13.64 -11.33 21.35
N ASP A 441 -13.82 -12.24 22.30
CA ASP A 441 -13.57 -13.67 22.08
C ASP A 441 -14.52 -14.23 21.03
N TRP A 442 -15.75 -13.72 21.01
CA TRP A 442 -16.77 -14.11 20.05
C TRP A 442 -16.43 -13.70 18.61
N ILE A 443 -16.03 -12.45 18.36
CA ILE A 443 -15.66 -12.03 17.01
C ILE A 443 -14.36 -12.70 16.54
N LEU A 444 -13.39 -12.88 17.43
CA LEU A 444 -12.15 -13.61 17.14
C LEU A 444 -12.47 -15.05 16.72
N LYS A 445 -13.36 -15.72 17.45
CA LYS A 445 -13.77 -17.09 17.14
C LYS A 445 -14.51 -17.21 15.81
N PHE A 446 -15.37 -16.24 15.47
CA PHE A 446 -16.03 -16.21 14.16
C PHE A 446 -15.01 -16.16 13.02
N PHE A 447 -14.05 -15.24 13.08
CA PHE A 447 -13.02 -15.13 12.05
C PHE A 447 -11.98 -16.26 12.08
N GLU A 448 -11.73 -16.87 13.24
CA GLU A 448 -10.96 -18.11 13.36
C GLU A 448 -11.65 -19.23 12.58
N HIS A 449 -12.95 -19.46 12.78
CA HIS A 449 -13.67 -20.45 11.99
C HIS A 449 -13.64 -20.10 10.49
N LEU A 450 -13.87 -18.84 10.15
CA LEU A 450 -13.95 -18.41 8.75
C LEU A 450 -12.61 -18.53 7.99
N TYR A 451 -11.50 -18.12 8.58
CA TYR A 451 -10.19 -18.05 7.89
C TYR A 451 -9.19 -19.13 8.32
N CYS A 452 -9.44 -19.84 9.42
CA CYS A 452 -8.60 -20.94 9.90
C CYS A 452 -9.32 -22.30 9.96
N GLY A 453 -10.65 -22.32 9.86
CA GLY A 453 -11.51 -23.49 10.03
C GLY A 453 -12.46 -23.75 8.86
N LEU A 454 -13.66 -24.25 9.14
CA LEU A 454 -14.70 -24.49 8.14
C LEU A 454 -15.65 -23.30 8.05
N VAL A 455 -16.15 -23.01 6.84
CA VAL A 455 -17.14 -21.94 6.65
C VAL A 455 -18.44 -22.28 7.37
N SER A 456 -18.84 -23.56 7.39
CA SER A 456 -20.02 -24.02 8.12
C SER A 456 -19.98 -23.66 9.60
N ASP A 457 -18.81 -23.79 10.24
CA ASP A 457 -18.65 -23.47 11.67
C ASP A 457 -18.82 -21.96 11.93
N ALA A 458 -18.40 -21.11 10.99
CA ALA A 458 -18.61 -19.68 11.06
C ALA A 458 -20.08 -19.31 10.81
N ILE A 459 -20.74 -19.96 9.84
CA ILE A 459 -22.18 -19.80 9.58
C ILE A 459 -23.01 -20.22 10.80
N ASP A 460 -22.61 -21.28 11.51
CA ASP A 460 -23.25 -21.73 12.75
C ASP A 460 -23.17 -20.69 13.87
N MET A 461 -22.33 -19.67 13.76
CA MET A 461 -22.30 -18.52 14.68
C MET A 461 -23.26 -17.39 14.29
N LEU A 462 -23.98 -17.53 13.17
CA LEU A 462 -24.94 -16.55 12.67
C LEU A 462 -26.38 -16.97 12.97
N ARG A 463 -27.25 -16.00 13.19
CA ARG A 463 -28.69 -16.22 13.35
C ARG A 463 -29.30 -16.52 11.98
N SER A 464 -30.19 -17.51 11.96
CA SER A 464 -30.89 -17.96 10.75
C SER A 464 -32.36 -17.56 10.70
N ASP A 465 -32.84 -16.77 11.66
CA ASP A 465 -34.23 -16.31 11.68
C ASP A 465 -34.51 -15.21 10.65
N GLU A 466 -35.77 -15.12 10.20
CA GLU A 466 -36.22 -14.15 9.17
C GLU A 466 -35.99 -12.68 9.55
N ASN A 467 -35.81 -12.35 10.82
CA ASN A 467 -35.49 -10.98 11.21
C ASN A 467 -33.99 -10.70 11.00
N ALA A 468 -33.12 -11.59 11.47
CA ALA A 468 -31.67 -11.49 11.25
C ALA A 468 -31.32 -11.44 9.75
N ALA A 469 -32.03 -12.23 8.95
CA ALA A 469 -31.95 -12.28 7.51
C ALA A 469 -31.88 -10.90 6.82
N ARG A 470 -32.72 -9.95 7.25
CA ARG A 470 -32.82 -8.60 6.66
C ARG A 470 -31.60 -7.72 6.90
N PHE A 471 -30.73 -8.12 7.84
CA PHE A 471 -29.50 -7.43 8.22
C PHE A 471 -28.22 -8.04 7.62
N LEU A 472 -28.36 -9.04 6.73
CA LEU A 472 -27.23 -9.59 5.97
C LEU A 472 -26.67 -8.62 4.93
N ARG A 473 -27.42 -7.56 4.58
CA ARG A 473 -27.01 -6.56 3.59
C ARG A 473 -26.28 -5.41 4.26
N LEU A 474 -25.04 -5.18 3.84
CA LEU A 474 -24.23 -4.03 4.24
C LEU A 474 -24.67 -2.74 3.52
N ARG A 475 -25.31 -2.90 2.35
CA ARG A 475 -25.80 -1.81 1.52
C ARG A 475 -27.03 -2.27 0.74
N SER A 476 -28.07 -1.45 0.75
CA SER A 476 -29.30 -1.68 -0.02
C SER A 476 -29.18 -1.10 -1.43
N MET A 477 -29.75 -1.76 -2.45
CA MET A 477 -29.94 -1.15 -3.77
C MET A 477 -30.95 0.01 -3.76
N LEU A 478 -31.81 0.03 -2.75
CA LEU A 478 -32.81 1.05 -2.53
C LEU A 478 -32.27 2.12 -1.57
N HIS A 479 -32.68 3.35 -1.81
CA HIS A 479 -32.54 4.45 -0.85
C HIS A 479 -33.92 5.00 -0.53
N TRP A 480 -34.25 5.07 0.76
CA TRP A 480 -35.47 5.70 1.26
C TRP A 480 -35.13 7.08 1.80
N ASN A 481 -35.66 8.13 1.18
CA ASN A 481 -35.40 9.51 1.57
C ASN A 481 -36.44 10.10 2.55
N GLY A 482 -37.32 9.26 3.12
CA GLY A 482 -38.45 9.70 3.95
C GLY A 482 -39.78 9.83 3.19
N GLU A 483 -39.75 9.97 1.87
CA GLU A 483 -40.95 10.19 1.05
C GLU A 483 -41.14 9.15 -0.05
N ARG A 484 -40.05 8.76 -0.72
CA ARG A 484 -40.06 7.83 -1.84
C ARG A 484 -38.80 6.98 -1.88
N TYR A 485 -38.93 5.82 -2.50
CA TYR A 485 -37.78 5.01 -2.88
C TYR A 485 -37.09 5.62 -4.10
N GLN A 486 -35.76 5.63 -4.04
CA GLN A 486 -34.88 5.95 -5.14
C GLN A 486 -33.94 4.76 -5.37
N GLN A 487 -33.50 4.59 -6.61
CA GLN A 487 -32.37 3.71 -6.89
C GLN A 487 -31.09 4.40 -6.44
N ARG A 488 -30.20 3.70 -5.76
CA ARG A 488 -28.83 4.19 -5.57
C ARG A 488 -28.14 4.22 -6.94
N GLN A 489 -27.85 5.41 -7.47
CA GLN A 489 -27.38 5.58 -8.86
C GLN A 489 -25.94 5.09 -9.08
N ASP A 490 -25.15 4.95 -8.01
CA ASP A 490 -23.72 4.58 -8.07
C ASP A 490 -23.48 3.09 -7.82
N ILE A 491 -24.25 2.22 -8.48
CA ILE A 491 -24.00 0.76 -8.43
C ILE A 491 -22.84 0.37 -9.37
N ARG A 492 -21.72 1.12 -9.36
CA ARG A 492 -20.40 0.67 -9.85
C ARG A 492 -19.63 -0.01 -8.69
N PRO A 493 -18.60 -0.84 -8.96
CA PRO A 493 -18.30 -2.11 -8.27
C PRO A 493 -17.57 -2.01 -6.90
N LEU A 494 -17.61 -0.87 -6.21
CA LEU A 494 -16.79 -0.68 -5.00
C LEU A 494 -17.21 -1.54 -3.81
N ILE A 495 -18.47 -1.98 -3.77
CA ILE A 495 -18.92 -3.08 -2.91
C ILE A 495 -19.42 -4.19 -3.82
N PRO A 496 -18.54 -5.12 -4.24
CA PRO A 496 -18.94 -6.20 -5.12
C PRO A 496 -19.94 -7.12 -4.40
N VAL A 497 -19.65 -7.47 -3.14
CA VAL A 497 -20.49 -8.38 -2.37
C VAL A 497 -21.21 -7.60 -1.26
N SER A 498 -22.42 -7.11 -1.54
CA SER A 498 -23.20 -6.30 -0.60
C SER A 498 -24.00 -7.12 0.42
N VAL A 499 -24.03 -8.44 0.27
CA VAL A 499 -24.82 -9.36 1.07
C VAL A 499 -23.97 -10.52 1.56
N ALA A 500 -24.10 -10.88 2.84
CA ALA A 500 -23.39 -12.02 3.41
C ALA A 500 -23.72 -13.31 2.63
N PRO A 501 -22.69 -14.01 2.12
CA PRO A 501 -22.90 -15.06 1.15
C PRO A 501 -23.19 -16.40 1.83
N LEU A 502 -24.35 -16.51 2.49
CA LEU A 502 -24.73 -17.71 3.26
C LEU A 502 -25.07 -18.92 2.40
N ARG A 503 -25.62 -18.70 1.20
CA ARG A 503 -26.09 -19.78 0.32
C ARG A 503 -25.04 -20.24 -0.66
N CYS A 504 -24.40 -19.27 -1.30
CA CYS A 504 -23.51 -19.52 -2.42
C CYS A 504 -22.30 -18.64 -2.27
N TYR A 505 -21.12 -19.22 -2.32
CA TYR A 505 -19.86 -18.50 -2.16
C TYR A 505 -18.69 -19.23 -2.80
N LEU A 506 -17.65 -18.49 -3.14
CA LEU A 506 -16.38 -19.05 -3.57
C LEU A 506 -15.69 -19.74 -2.40
N LYS A 507 -15.33 -21.01 -2.60
CA LYS A 507 -14.52 -21.79 -1.67
C LYS A 507 -13.20 -22.19 -2.30
N ALA A 508 -12.24 -22.59 -1.48
CA ALA A 508 -11.02 -23.23 -1.94
C ALA A 508 -11.33 -24.47 -2.80
N LYS A 509 -10.71 -24.53 -3.98
CA LYS A 509 -10.85 -25.65 -4.92
C LYS A 509 -10.23 -26.94 -4.37
N ASP A 510 -10.76 -28.07 -4.86
CA ASP A 510 -10.29 -29.43 -4.61
C ASP A 510 -10.36 -29.91 -3.14
N LEU A 511 -11.09 -29.19 -2.28
CA LEU A 511 -11.36 -29.61 -0.90
C LEU A 511 -12.81 -30.10 -0.75
N PRO A 512 -13.03 -31.24 -0.05
CA PRO A 512 -14.37 -31.79 0.13
C PRO A 512 -15.23 -30.87 1.01
N GLN A 513 -14.68 -30.41 2.13
CA GLN A 513 -15.34 -29.47 3.04
C GLN A 513 -15.18 -28.02 2.54
N ALA A 514 -16.21 -27.21 2.73
CA ALA A 514 -16.19 -25.81 2.31
C ALA A 514 -15.30 -24.97 3.24
N ARG A 515 -14.28 -24.36 2.65
CA ARG A 515 -13.30 -23.49 3.30
C ARG A 515 -13.12 -22.25 2.45
N THR A 516 -12.91 -21.09 3.07
CA THR A 516 -12.36 -19.90 2.39
C THR A 516 -11.04 -20.26 1.70
N TRP A 517 -10.59 -19.46 0.74
CA TRP A 517 -9.34 -19.76 0.03
C TRP A 517 -8.16 -19.85 0.99
N VAL A 518 -8.07 -18.93 1.97
CA VAL A 518 -6.98 -18.89 2.97
C VAL A 518 -7.00 -20.10 3.90
N SER A 519 -8.17 -20.49 4.41
CA SER A 519 -8.31 -21.71 5.23
C SER A 519 -8.01 -22.96 4.40
N GLY A 520 -8.42 -22.99 3.14
CA GLY A 520 -8.10 -24.09 2.23
C GLY A 520 -6.61 -24.20 1.90
N LEU A 521 -5.92 -23.08 1.77
CA LEU A 521 -4.45 -23.05 1.61
C LEU A 521 -3.77 -23.64 2.85
N ALA A 522 -4.20 -23.25 4.05
CA ALA A 522 -3.73 -23.85 5.30
C ALA A 522 -3.98 -25.37 5.34
N GLU A 523 -5.18 -25.82 4.98
CA GLU A 523 -5.55 -27.24 4.98
C GLU A 523 -4.70 -28.06 3.99
N ARG A 524 -4.41 -27.54 2.80
CA ARG A 524 -3.54 -28.21 1.82
C ARG A 524 -2.09 -28.37 2.30
N LEU A 525 -1.65 -27.53 3.23
CA LEU A 525 -0.30 -27.58 3.78
C LEU A 525 -0.15 -28.64 4.88
N ARG A 526 -1.19 -28.87 5.69
CA ARG A 526 -1.13 -29.79 6.85
C ARG A 526 -0.68 -31.22 6.52
N PRO A 527 -1.13 -31.89 5.44
CA PRO A 527 -0.77 -33.27 5.15
C PRO A 527 0.68 -33.48 4.71
N LYS A 528 1.44 -32.42 4.37
CA LYS A 528 2.77 -32.54 3.76
C LYS A 528 3.83 -33.08 4.74
N ALA A 529 3.76 -32.68 6.02
CA ALA A 529 4.62 -33.15 7.11
C ALA A 529 4.11 -32.62 8.47
N GLN A 530 4.48 -33.27 9.57
CA GLN A 530 4.18 -32.78 10.93
C GLN A 530 4.71 -31.35 11.16
N GLU A 531 5.97 -31.10 10.78
CA GLU A 531 6.60 -29.78 10.87
C GLU A 531 5.80 -28.71 10.11
N THR A 532 5.23 -29.06 8.95
CA THR A 532 4.37 -28.16 8.18
C THR A 532 3.07 -27.86 8.91
N SER A 533 2.44 -28.85 9.53
CA SER A 533 1.22 -28.64 10.34
C SER A 533 1.48 -27.73 11.55
N GLU A 534 2.64 -27.86 12.19
CA GLU A 534 3.08 -26.98 13.28
C GLU A 534 3.29 -25.54 12.81
N LEU A 535 3.90 -25.34 11.63
CA LEU A 535 4.07 -24.02 11.02
C LEU A 535 2.74 -23.37 10.64
N VAL A 536 1.80 -24.13 10.04
CA VAL A 536 0.44 -23.64 9.74
C VAL A 536 -0.28 -23.19 11.02
N THR A 537 -0.20 -24.02 12.06
CA THR A 537 -0.82 -23.71 13.37
C THR A 537 -0.17 -22.46 14.00
N LYS A 538 1.15 -22.31 13.87
CA LYS A 538 1.88 -21.12 14.32
C LYS A 538 1.44 -19.87 13.54
N ALA A 539 1.28 -19.95 12.22
CA ALA A 539 0.81 -18.84 11.39
C ALA A 539 -0.62 -18.41 11.74
N GLN A 540 -1.54 -19.36 11.91
CA GLN A 540 -2.93 -19.06 12.30
C GLN A 540 -3.02 -18.43 13.70
N ARG A 541 -2.25 -18.94 14.66
CA ARG A 541 -2.17 -18.34 16.00
C ARG A 541 -1.60 -16.94 15.95
N TRP A 542 -0.54 -16.75 15.17
CA TRP A 542 0.08 -15.44 14.98
C TRP A 542 -0.90 -14.43 14.38
N TYR A 543 -1.69 -14.81 13.37
CA TYR A 543 -2.75 -13.98 12.80
C TYR A 543 -3.72 -13.48 13.88
N LEU A 544 -4.25 -14.38 14.71
CA LEU A 544 -5.18 -14.00 15.79
C LEU A 544 -4.52 -13.07 16.82
N GLN A 545 -3.25 -13.30 17.14
CA GLN A 545 -2.48 -12.47 18.07
C GLN A 545 -2.22 -11.06 17.52
N GLU A 546 -1.90 -10.92 16.23
CA GLU A 546 -1.70 -9.61 15.61
C GLU A 546 -3.02 -8.85 15.50
N VAL A 547 -4.13 -9.51 15.14
CA VAL A 547 -5.47 -8.89 15.18
C VAL A 547 -5.80 -8.41 16.59
N GLU A 548 -5.62 -9.27 17.59
CA GLU A 548 -5.89 -8.94 18.97
C GLU A 548 -5.03 -7.75 19.45
N ALA A 549 -3.74 -7.75 19.14
CA ALA A 549 -2.83 -6.66 19.48
C ALA A 549 -3.24 -5.34 18.81
N PHE A 550 -3.63 -5.39 17.53
CA PHE A 550 -4.07 -4.22 16.79
C PHE A 550 -5.36 -3.64 17.41
N LEU A 551 -6.37 -4.47 17.67
CA LEU A 551 -7.65 -4.03 18.24
C LEU A 551 -7.53 -3.46 19.67
N GLN A 552 -6.50 -3.86 20.44
CA GLN A 552 -6.25 -3.30 21.78
C GLN A 552 -5.89 -1.81 21.75
N ASP A 553 -5.18 -1.37 20.71
CA ASP A 553 -4.81 0.02 20.50
C ASP A 553 -4.76 0.31 19.00
N VAL A 554 -5.95 0.47 18.39
CA VAL A 554 -6.07 0.70 16.94
C VAL A 554 -5.20 1.88 16.53
N LYS A 555 -5.31 3.01 17.23
CA LYS A 555 -4.56 4.22 16.91
C LYS A 555 -3.04 4.04 17.05
N GLY A 556 -2.59 3.29 18.05
CA GLY A 556 -1.16 3.04 18.28
C GLY A 556 -0.53 2.04 17.30
N ASN A 557 -1.33 1.13 16.75
CA ASN A 557 -0.89 0.12 15.79
C ASN A 557 -1.17 0.50 14.32
N ASP A 558 -1.93 1.57 14.08
CA ASP A 558 -2.22 2.16 12.79
C ASP A 558 -1.04 3.02 12.30
N GLN A 559 -0.01 2.36 11.76
CA GLN A 559 1.26 3.00 11.39
C GLN A 559 1.10 4.12 10.37
N ASP A 560 0.25 3.90 9.37
CA ASP A 560 -0.04 4.87 8.31
C ASP A 560 -1.14 5.88 8.72
N GLY A 561 -1.87 5.59 9.79
CA GLY A 561 -2.91 6.45 10.35
C GLY A 561 -4.26 6.34 9.67
N ASP A 562 -4.45 5.39 8.73
CA ASP A 562 -5.66 5.26 7.91
C ASP A 562 -6.93 5.08 8.74
N HIS A 563 -6.87 4.26 9.79
CA HIS A 563 -8.01 4.01 10.68
C HIS A 563 -8.33 5.26 11.51
N PHE A 564 -7.30 5.96 12.00
CA PHE A 564 -7.48 7.21 12.74
C PHE A 564 -8.01 8.33 11.84
N PHE A 565 -7.52 8.44 10.60
CA PHE A 565 -8.01 9.39 9.61
C PHE A 565 -9.46 9.11 9.22
N ALA A 566 -9.83 7.85 9.02
CA ALA A 566 -11.22 7.46 8.79
C ALA A 566 -12.11 7.84 9.98
N TYR A 567 -11.65 7.59 11.20
CA TYR A 567 -12.37 8.00 12.41
C TYR A 567 -12.53 9.52 12.51
N LEU A 568 -11.48 10.29 12.25
CA LEU A 568 -11.55 11.75 12.22
C LEU A 568 -12.56 12.24 11.19
N ARG A 569 -12.57 11.67 9.97
CA ARG A 569 -13.51 12.06 8.92
C ARG A 569 -14.96 11.92 9.35
N GLU A 570 -15.30 10.82 10.02
CA GLU A 570 -16.68 10.50 10.39
C GLU A 570 -17.13 11.14 11.71
N VAL A 571 -16.20 11.39 12.64
CA VAL A 571 -16.51 11.80 14.02
C VAL A 571 -16.04 13.22 14.35
N HIS A 572 -14.99 13.70 13.68
CA HIS A 572 -14.33 14.98 13.91
C HIS A 572 -14.03 15.68 12.58
N ARG A 573 -15.06 15.83 11.73
CA ARG A 573 -14.93 16.28 10.34
C ARG A 573 -14.16 17.60 10.22
N GLU A 574 -14.40 18.53 11.13
CA GLU A 574 -13.72 19.83 11.19
C GLU A 574 -12.20 19.70 11.39
N ILE A 575 -11.76 18.67 12.12
CA ILE A 575 -10.33 18.39 12.32
C ILE A 575 -9.78 17.70 11.09
N TYR A 576 -10.53 16.74 10.53
CA TYR A 576 -10.14 16.05 9.30
C TYR A 576 -9.90 17.03 8.14
N ASP A 577 -10.84 17.94 7.88
CA ASP A 577 -10.74 18.92 6.80
C ASP A 577 -9.53 19.86 7.01
N ASP A 578 -9.27 20.25 8.27
CA ASP A 578 -8.10 21.05 8.65
C ASP A 578 -6.79 20.25 8.46
N VAL A 579 -6.76 18.93 8.72
CA VAL A 579 -5.58 18.07 8.48
C VAL A 579 -5.32 17.89 6.98
N ASP A 580 -6.36 17.57 6.22
CA ASP A 580 -6.30 17.29 4.78
C ASP A 580 -5.79 18.50 4.00
N SER A 581 -6.28 19.69 4.36
CA SER A 581 -5.91 20.95 3.72
C SER A 581 -4.48 21.41 4.00
N ASN A 582 -3.91 21.05 5.15
CA ASN A 582 -2.59 21.53 5.56
C ASN A 582 -1.42 20.63 5.11
N HIS A 583 -1.70 19.46 4.52
CA HIS A 583 -0.71 18.41 4.22
C HIS A 583 0.23 18.11 5.40
N ALA A 584 -0.23 18.34 6.62
CA ALA A 584 0.58 18.33 7.84
C ALA A 584 0.56 16.94 8.49
N SER A 585 0.51 15.86 7.72
CA SER A 585 0.32 14.49 8.21
C SER A 585 1.36 14.07 9.26
N ALA A 586 2.55 14.66 9.25
CA ALA A 586 3.61 14.40 10.23
C ALA A 586 3.56 15.27 11.50
N SER A 587 2.70 16.29 11.58
CA SER A 587 2.62 17.18 12.74
C SER A 587 1.59 16.65 13.75
N PRO A 588 1.95 16.47 15.03
CA PRO A 588 0.97 16.15 16.06
C PRO A 588 -0.01 17.31 16.35
N HIS A 589 0.28 18.51 15.82
CA HIS A 589 -0.53 19.71 15.98
C HIS A 589 -0.97 20.23 14.61
N VAL A 590 -2.28 20.37 14.41
CA VAL A 590 -2.85 20.90 13.16
C VAL A 590 -3.53 22.24 13.45
N PRO A 591 -3.17 23.32 12.74
CA PRO A 591 -3.83 24.61 12.92
C PRO A 591 -5.26 24.54 12.41
N SER A 592 -6.20 25.15 13.14
CA SER A 592 -7.58 25.19 12.67
C SER A 592 -7.82 26.25 11.60
N LEU A 593 -8.39 25.89 10.45
CA LEU A 593 -8.72 26.83 9.37
C LEU A 593 -9.96 27.66 9.68
N SER A 594 -10.88 27.13 10.48
CA SER A 594 -12.08 27.86 10.93
C SER A 594 -11.75 29.06 11.84
N LYS A 595 -10.54 29.09 12.42
CA LYS A 595 -10.07 30.15 13.35
C LYS A 595 -8.63 30.57 13.03
N PRO A 596 -8.36 31.13 11.84
CA PRO A 596 -7.00 31.36 11.35
C PRO A 596 -6.24 32.44 12.14
N PHE A 597 -6.96 33.32 12.84
CA PHE A 597 -6.38 34.38 13.67
C PHE A 597 -6.16 33.97 15.14
N GLY A 598 -6.51 32.73 15.51
CA GLY A 598 -6.23 32.16 16.83
C GLY A 598 -5.08 31.16 16.78
N GLN A 599 -4.26 31.08 17.82
CA GLN A 599 -3.29 30.00 18.03
C GLN A 599 -3.99 28.66 18.37
N LYS A 600 -5.17 28.38 17.79
CA LYS A 600 -5.90 27.14 18.08
C LYS A 600 -5.34 26.04 17.20
N PHE A 601 -4.61 25.13 17.84
CA PHE A 601 -4.14 23.90 17.24
C PHE A 601 -4.96 22.74 17.81
N TYR A 602 -5.31 21.78 16.97
CA TYR A 602 -5.75 20.46 17.45
C TYR A 602 -4.52 19.65 17.80
N ASN A 603 -4.48 19.10 19.00
CA ASN A 603 -3.50 18.09 19.36
C ASN A 603 -4.06 16.73 18.94
N LEU A 604 -3.61 16.22 17.78
CA LEU A 604 -4.09 14.94 17.24
C LEU A 604 -3.81 13.79 18.22
N GLY A 605 -2.75 13.88 19.03
CA GLY A 605 -2.42 12.89 20.05
C GLY A 605 -3.47 12.78 21.17
N GLU A 606 -4.15 13.88 21.51
CA GLU A 606 -5.18 13.92 22.56
C GLU A 606 -6.54 13.38 22.13
N ILE A 607 -6.79 13.27 20.82
CA ILE A 607 -8.03 12.68 20.29
C ILE A 607 -7.97 11.17 20.49
N LYS A 608 -8.81 10.65 21.38
CA LYS A 608 -8.88 9.22 21.66
C LYS A 608 -9.86 8.53 20.72
N MET A 609 -9.44 7.40 20.16
CA MET A 609 -10.37 6.43 19.60
C MET A 609 -10.93 5.58 20.75
N PRO A 610 -12.20 5.14 20.66
CA PRO A 610 -12.73 4.15 21.59
C PRO A 610 -11.84 2.91 21.62
N SER A 611 -11.69 2.31 22.80
CA SER A 611 -11.15 0.96 22.89
C SER A 611 -12.09 -0.04 22.21
N PHE A 612 -11.59 -1.25 21.88
CA PHE A 612 -12.41 -2.29 21.27
C PHE A 612 -13.71 -2.57 22.05
N ASP A 613 -13.64 -2.69 23.38
CA ASP A 613 -14.81 -2.97 24.21
C ASP A 613 -15.82 -1.81 24.23
N GLU A 614 -15.33 -0.57 24.19
CA GLU A 614 -16.21 0.61 24.09
C GLU A 614 -16.88 0.69 22.71
N ALA A 615 -16.13 0.42 21.64
CA ALA A 615 -16.66 0.36 20.29
C ALA A 615 -17.72 -0.73 20.13
N MET A 616 -17.43 -1.95 20.58
CA MET A 616 -18.39 -3.06 20.54
C MET A 616 -19.63 -2.78 21.38
N ARG A 617 -19.49 -2.14 22.56
CA ARG A 617 -20.66 -1.73 23.35
C ARG A 617 -21.53 -0.73 22.60
N GLU A 618 -20.92 0.22 21.89
CA GLU A 618 -21.65 1.20 21.08
C GLU A 618 -22.36 0.56 19.87
N ILE A 619 -21.70 -0.40 19.21
CA ILE A 619 -22.25 -1.16 18.08
C ILE A 619 -23.41 -2.04 18.55
N LEU A 620 -23.24 -2.80 19.64
CA LEU A 620 -24.25 -3.71 20.18
C LEU A 620 -25.44 -2.98 20.84
N ALA A 621 -25.30 -1.69 21.13
CA ALA A 621 -26.40 -0.84 21.59
C ALA A 621 -27.35 -0.41 20.45
N PHE A 622 -27.03 -0.74 19.19
CA PHE A 622 -27.94 -0.54 18.07
C PHE A 622 -29.20 -1.41 18.23
N ASP A 623 -30.36 -0.75 18.29
CA ASP A 623 -31.66 -1.40 18.27
C ASP A 623 -32.39 -1.11 16.95
N PRO A 624 -32.58 -2.10 16.07
CA PRO A 624 -33.30 -1.89 14.83
C PRO A 624 -34.80 -1.59 15.03
N ILE A 625 -35.38 -1.91 16.20
CA ILE A 625 -36.80 -1.67 16.51
C ILE A 625 -37.08 -0.17 16.62
N ASP A 626 -36.09 0.62 17.05
CA ASP A 626 -36.21 2.08 17.13
C ASP A 626 -36.39 2.76 15.76
N GLY A 627 -36.19 2.01 14.66
CA GLY A 627 -36.32 2.51 13.29
C GLY A 627 -35.27 3.55 12.89
N LYS A 628 -34.27 3.79 13.75
CA LYS A 628 -33.19 4.76 13.51
C LYS A 628 -32.09 4.12 12.69
N ALA A 629 -31.60 4.85 11.69
CA ALA A 629 -30.37 4.48 11.01
C ALA A 629 -29.19 4.50 11.99
N THR A 630 -28.14 3.73 11.67
CA THR A 630 -26.90 3.71 12.42
C THR A 630 -26.23 5.08 12.40
N THR A 631 -25.48 5.41 13.44
CA THR A 631 -24.72 6.67 13.47
C THR A 631 -23.43 6.54 12.65
N ARG A 632 -22.90 7.66 12.14
CA ARG A 632 -21.59 7.70 11.44
C ARG A 632 -20.47 7.09 12.29
N ARG A 633 -20.47 7.37 13.60
CA ARG A 633 -19.51 6.81 14.56
C ARG A 633 -19.61 5.29 14.67
N GLN A 634 -20.83 4.75 14.85
CA GLN A 634 -21.01 3.29 14.88
C GLN A 634 -20.52 2.64 13.60
N ARG A 635 -20.85 3.21 12.43
CA ARG A 635 -20.42 2.69 11.12
C ARG A 635 -18.91 2.63 10.99
N VAL A 636 -18.20 3.73 11.29
CA VAL A 636 -16.73 3.75 11.17
C VAL A 636 -16.06 2.82 12.16
N LEU A 637 -16.59 2.70 13.38
CA LEU A 637 -16.06 1.78 14.38
C LEU A 637 -16.23 0.31 13.94
N ALA A 638 -17.41 -0.06 13.45
CA ALA A 638 -17.66 -1.40 12.93
C ALA A 638 -16.74 -1.70 11.73
N LYS A 639 -16.58 -0.74 10.83
CA LYS A 639 -15.70 -0.85 9.66
C LYS A 639 -14.24 -1.07 10.07
N ILE A 640 -13.70 -0.25 10.97
CA ILE A 640 -12.34 -0.40 11.53
C ILE A 640 -12.11 -1.78 12.12
N ILE A 641 -13.07 -2.29 12.90
CA ILE A 641 -12.94 -3.62 13.51
C ILE A 641 -12.80 -4.69 12.43
N ILE A 642 -13.67 -4.69 11.42
CA ILE A 642 -13.64 -5.66 10.32
C ILE A 642 -12.35 -5.52 9.50
N ASP A 643 -11.93 -4.30 9.21
CA ASP A 643 -10.75 -4.04 8.37
C ASP A 643 -9.47 -4.59 8.97
N VAL A 644 -9.31 -4.51 10.29
CA VAL A 644 -8.17 -5.13 10.99
C VAL A 644 -8.11 -6.65 10.76
N PHE A 645 -9.24 -7.35 10.75
CA PHE A 645 -9.27 -8.77 10.40
C PHE A 645 -8.87 -8.99 8.94
N GLN A 646 -9.37 -8.17 8.01
CA GLN A 646 -9.04 -8.30 6.58
C GLN A 646 -7.57 -8.05 6.30
N LEU A 647 -7.01 -6.98 6.85
CA LEU A 647 -5.60 -6.61 6.70
C LEU A 647 -4.68 -7.76 7.14
N ARG A 648 -4.92 -8.30 8.35
CA ARG A 648 -4.11 -9.41 8.89
C ARG A 648 -4.41 -10.74 8.20
N MET A 649 -5.57 -10.91 7.59
CA MET A 649 -5.90 -12.09 6.79
C MET A 649 -5.11 -12.12 5.48
N VAL A 650 -4.89 -10.95 4.84
CA VAL A 650 -3.97 -10.80 3.71
C VAL A 650 -2.52 -11.16 4.12
N ASP A 651 -2.10 -10.74 5.32
CA ASP A 651 -0.79 -11.14 5.85
C ASP A 651 -0.68 -12.65 6.08
N LEU A 652 -1.71 -13.27 6.66
CA LEU A 652 -1.78 -14.72 6.84
C LEU A 652 -1.69 -15.44 5.48
N ALA A 653 -2.44 -14.98 4.47
CA ALA A 653 -2.40 -15.52 3.12
C ALA A 653 -0.98 -15.45 2.51
N SER A 654 -0.30 -14.32 2.67
CA SER A 654 1.07 -14.12 2.19
C SER A 654 2.10 -15.04 2.90
N VAL A 655 1.96 -15.25 4.20
CA VAL A 655 2.79 -16.22 4.95
C VAL A 655 2.55 -17.64 4.45
N LEU A 656 1.29 -18.04 4.29
CA LEU A 656 0.94 -19.39 3.86
C LEU A 656 1.36 -19.66 2.41
N ILE A 657 1.29 -18.66 1.52
CA ILE A 657 1.70 -18.85 0.12
C ILE A 657 3.22 -18.99 0.00
N VAL A 658 4.01 -18.20 0.76
CA VAL A 658 5.47 -18.37 0.81
C VAL A 658 5.84 -19.77 1.29
N LEU A 659 5.17 -20.26 2.34
CA LEU A 659 5.36 -21.64 2.84
C LEU A 659 4.99 -22.68 1.77
N ASP A 660 3.84 -22.54 1.13
CA ASP A 660 3.36 -23.49 0.12
C ASP A 660 4.29 -23.57 -1.10
N ARG A 661 4.79 -22.43 -1.56
CA ARG A 661 5.74 -22.34 -2.68
C ARG A 661 7.11 -22.92 -2.33
N ALA A 662 7.61 -22.68 -1.11
CA ALA A 662 8.84 -23.34 -0.66
C ALA A 662 8.70 -24.88 -0.62
N LEU A 663 7.53 -25.37 -0.20
CA LEU A 663 7.24 -26.81 -0.08
C LEU A 663 6.95 -27.51 -1.41
N ALA A 664 6.71 -26.77 -2.49
CA ALA A 664 6.58 -27.32 -3.84
C ALA A 664 7.88 -27.96 -4.35
N TYR A 665 9.02 -27.63 -3.73
CA TYR A 665 10.33 -28.16 -4.10
C TYR A 665 10.78 -29.31 -3.19
N PRO A 666 11.61 -30.26 -3.67
CA PRO A 666 12.19 -31.32 -2.84
C PRO A 666 13.00 -30.79 -1.65
N LYS A 667 13.10 -31.57 -0.57
CA LYS A 667 14.03 -31.28 0.53
C LYS A 667 15.46 -31.15 0.00
N GLY A 668 16.24 -30.24 0.57
CA GLY A 668 17.60 -29.90 0.13
C GLY A 668 17.67 -28.94 -1.06
N SER A 669 16.53 -28.48 -1.59
CA SER A 669 16.53 -27.46 -2.66
C SER A 669 16.85 -26.07 -2.11
N GLU A 670 17.51 -25.27 -2.94
CA GLU A 670 17.65 -23.82 -2.78
C GLU A 670 16.49 -23.13 -3.52
N VAL A 671 15.66 -22.40 -2.80
CA VAL A 671 14.47 -21.72 -3.36
C VAL A 671 14.55 -20.23 -3.10
N VAL A 672 14.32 -19.42 -4.13
CA VAL A 672 14.17 -17.96 -3.99
C VAL A 672 12.70 -17.61 -4.14
N ILE A 673 12.16 -16.87 -3.17
CA ILE A 673 10.80 -16.36 -3.21
C ILE A 673 10.88 -14.84 -3.20
N ILE A 674 10.35 -14.21 -4.24
CA ILE A 674 10.25 -12.75 -4.35
C ILE A 674 8.81 -12.37 -4.07
N MET A 675 8.58 -11.66 -2.98
CA MET A 675 7.27 -11.13 -2.62
C MET A 675 7.22 -9.64 -2.92
N TYR A 676 6.21 -9.19 -3.65
CA TYR A 676 5.96 -7.76 -3.92
C TYR A 676 4.60 -7.37 -3.39
N ALA A 677 4.58 -6.47 -2.41
CA ALA A 677 3.38 -6.09 -1.67
C ALA A 677 3.49 -4.67 -1.12
N GLY A 678 2.38 -4.20 -0.58
CA GLY A 678 2.27 -3.09 0.33
C GLY A 678 3.31 -3.13 1.44
N SER A 679 3.76 -1.94 1.85
CA SER A 679 4.81 -1.83 2.84
C SER A 679 4.48 -2.48 4.18
N ASP A 680 3.25 -2.32 4.68
CA ASP A 680 2.82 -2.95 5.95
C ASP A 680 2.81 -4.49 5.85
N HIS A 681 2.30 -5.02 4.73
CA HIS A 681 2.30 -6.45 4.46
C HIS A 681 3.73 -7.02 4.39
N GLY A 682 4.62 -6.34 3.66
CA GLY A 682 6.03 -6.70 3.56
C GLY A 682 6.72 -6.76 4.92
N HIS A 683 6.49 -5.75 5.78
CA HIS A 683 7.07 -5.70 7.12
C HIS A 683 6.50 -6.78 8.05
N THR A 684 5.20 -7.02 7.97
CA THR A 684 4.51 -8.01 8.80
C THR A 684 4.98 -9.43 8.50
N VAL A 685 5.14 -9.76 7.22
CA VAL A 685 5.74 -11.03 6.77
C VAL A 685 7.20 -11.15 7.20
N GLU A 686 7.97 -10.07 7.10
CA GLU A 686 9.36 -10.02 7.55
C GLU A 686 9.48 -10.43 9.03
N LYS A 687 8.64 -9.84 9.89
CA LYS A 687 8.59 -10.12 11.34
C LYS A 687 8.32 -11.60 11.60
N PHE A 688 7.28 -12.17 10.96
CA PHE A 688 6.92 -13.57 11.13
C PHE A 688 8.08 -14.52 10.78
N TYR A 689 8.75 -14.31 9.63
CA TYR A 689 9.85 -15.19 9.22
C TYR A 689 11.11 -15.01 10.07
N ARG A 690 11.40 -13.80 10.57
CA ARG A 690 12.47 -13.59 11.55
C ARG A 690 12.23 -14.39 12.82
N ASP A 691 10.98 -14.47 13.29
CA ASP A 691 10.58 -15.30 14.44
C ASP A 691 10.63 -16.82 14.16
N LEU A 692 10.78 -17.21 12.89
CA LEU A 692 11.11 -18.58 12.47
C LEU A 692 12.62 -18.81 12.32
N GLY A 693 13.45 -17.81 12.64
CA GLY A 693 14.91 -17.91 12.55
C GLY A 693 15.49 -17.47 11.21
N PHE A 694 14.70 -16.89 10.31
CA PHE A 694 15.25 -16.25 9.12
C PHE A 694 16.12 -15.06 9.53
N SER A 695 17.25 -14.91 8.84
CA SER A 695 18.26 -13.93 9.17
C SER A 695 18.81 -13.26 7.93
N ALA A 696 19.15 -11.98 8.09
CA ALA A 696 19.84 -11.20 7.07
C ALA A 696 21.26 -10.78 7.52
N LYS A 697 21.71 -11.24 8.70
CA LYS A 697 22.95 -10.76 9.35
C LYS A 697 24.21 -10.86 8.48
N SER A 698 24.27 -11.86 7.61
CA SER A 698 25.38 -12.14 6.69
C SER A 698 25.28 -11.42 5.36
N LEU A 699 24.15 -10.75 5.07
CA LEU A 699 23.97 -9.99 3.83
C LEU A 699 24.47 -8.55 4.01
N PRO A 700 24.98 -7.91 2.96
CA PRO A 700 25.27 -6.48 2.95
C PRO A 700 24.11 -5.66 3.52
N ARG A 701 24.42 -4.73 4.44
CA ARG A 701 23.41 -3.89 5.13
C ARG A 701 22.27 -4.68 5.77
N GLN A 702 22.56 -5.90 6.24
CA GLN A 702 21.56 -6.80 6.80
C GLN A 702 20.40 -7.07 5.82
N GLY A 703 20.71 -7.19 4.53
CA GLY A 703 19.76 -7.50 3.47
C GLY A 703 18.81 -6.36 3.09
N LEU A 704 18.94 -5.18 3.71
CA LEU A 704 18.13 -4.01 3.42
C LEU A 704 18.70 -3.20 2.25
N VAL A 705 17.86 -2.95 1.25
CA VAL A 705 18.12 -2.04 0.13
C VAL A 705 17.03 -0.97 0.11
N GLY A 706 17.44 0.28 -0.10
CA GLY A 706 16.56 1.44 0.03
C GLY A 706 16.59 2.01 1.44
N LYS A 707 15.47 2.61 1.84
CA LYS A 707 15.25 3.12 3.19
C LYS A 707 14.59 2.08 4.07
N SER A 708 14.66 2.26 5.38
CA SER A 708 13.81 1.47 6.26
C SER A 708 12.35 1.92 6.07
N TRP A 709 11.41 1.05 6.42
CA TRP A 709 9.98 1.35 6.41
C TRP A 709 9.63 2.61 7.22
N GLN A 710 10.43 2.92 8.24
CA GLN A 710 10.27 4.08 9.14
C GLN A 710 10.91 5.37 8.57
N ASP A 711 11.78 5.24 7.56
CA ASP A 711 12.45 6.36 6.94
C ASP A 711 11.71 6.73 5.65
N HIS A 712 10.83 7.72 5.71
CA HIS A 712 10.20 8.23 4.51
C HIS A 712 11.26 8.81 3.56
N TYR A 713 11.11 8.53 2.26
CA TYR A 713 11.85 9.29 1.26
C TYR A 713 11.42 10.74 1.36
N GLY A 714 12.40 11.65 1.39
CA GLY A 714 12.04 13.05 1.28
C GLY A 714 11.35 13.28 -0.06
N PRO A 715 10.42 14.25 -0.19
CA PRO A 715 9.74 14.53 -1.44
C PRO A 715 10.70 14.99 -2.56
N ARG A 716 12.01 15.06 -2.34
CA ARG A 716 12.99 15.38 -3.39
C ARG A 716 14.06 14.30 -3.58
N GLU A 717 13.94 13.18 -2.90
CA GLU A 717 14.97 12.16 -2.85
C GLU A 717 14.85 11.21 -4.06
N PRO A 718 15.96 10.91 -4.77
CA PRO A 718 15.92 9.97 -5.87
C PRO A 718 15.57 8.56 -5.36
N ARG A 719 14.55 7.91 -5.95
CA ARG A 719 14.15 6.53 -5.63
C ARG A 719 15.02 5.45 -6.28
N GLY A 720 16.19 5.81 -6.80
CA GLY A 720 17.12 4.86 -7.43
C GLY A 720 17.82 3.98 -6.39
N LEU A 721 17.51 2.69 -6.39
CA LEU A 721 18.11 1.68 -5.53
C LEU A 721 19.42 1.16 -6.13
N ARG A 722 20.46 1.04 -5.29
CA ARG A 722 21.68 0.32 -5.68
C ARG A 722 21.59 -1.12 -5.17
N PHE A 723 21.35 -2.04 -6.08
CA PHE A 723 21.25 -3.44 -5.74
C PHE A 723 22.63 -4.03 -5.40
N PRO A 724 22.75 -4.81 -4.31
CA PRO A 724 23.93 -5.62 -4.05
C PRO A 724 24.05 -6.75 -5.08
N SER A 725 25.25 -7.31 -5.22
CA SER A 725 25.56 -8.36 -6.22
C SER A 725 24.63 -9.57 -6.13
N TYR A 726 24.21 -9.95 -4.92
CA TYR A 726 23.32 -11.10 -4.71
C TYR A 726 21.90 -10.90 -5.30
N LEU A 727 21.48 -9.66 -5.59
CA LEU A 727 20.21 -9.40 -6.30
C LEU A 727 20.37 -9.50 -7.82
N TYR A 728 21.60 -9.62 -8.34
CA TYR A 728 21.89 -9.90 -9.75
C TYR A 728 22.31 -11.35 -9.97
N ASP A 729 22.98 -11.97 -9.00
CA ASP A 729 23.36 -13.38 -8.99
C ASP A 729 22.83 -14.08 -7.74
N PHE A 730 21.68 -14.75 -7.89
CA PHE A 730 21.03 -15.49 -6.80
C PHE A 730 21.85 -16.68 -6.28
N SER A 731 22.93 -17.09 -6.96
CA SER A 731 23.84 -18.08 -6.39
C SER A 731 24.60 -17.55 -5.18
N GLU A 732 24.75 -16.23 -5.04
CA GLU A 732 25.37 -15.62 -3.87
C GLU A 732 24.47 -15.65 -2.63
N LEU A 733 23.14 -15.79 -2.81
CA LEU A 733 22.20 -15.88 -1.69
C LEU A 733 22.46 -17.09 -0.80
N PHE A 734 23.00 -18.19 -1.34
CA PHE A 734 23.19 -19.44 -0.60
C PHE A 734 24.66 -19.72 -0.25
N ARG A 735 25.57 -18.79 -0.56
CA ARG A 735 26.96 -18.89 -0.12
C ARG A 735 27.07 -18.50 1.35
N SER A 736 27.74 -19.37 2.13
CA SER A 736 28.03 -19.20 3.56
C SER A 736 29.11 -18.18 3.81
#